data_AF-A4EWL7-F1
#
_entry.id   AF-A4EWL7-F1
#
_cell.length_a   1.000
_cell.length_b   1.000
_cell.length_c   1.000
_cell.angle_alpha   90.00
_cell.angle_beta   90.00
_cell.angle_gamma   90.00
#
_symmetry.space_group_name_H-M   'P 1'
#
loop_
_entity.id
_entity.type
_entity.pdbx_description
1 polymer ?
#
loop_
_entity_poly.entity_id
_entity_poly.type
_entity_poly.pdbx_seq_one_letter_code
_entity_poly.pdbx_strand_id
1 'polypeptide(L)'
;MNVESLITSVVMIGHSLFGQDNPVMLEQLLSNQHQVSEVAVEAQIINGAPLGYNWEHADRAEGINARLRLSKSADVVIVTEAIPLDNHLKWSGTEEAITNFYELARSSNPEVKFYLQETWHSLESGTGKEIRFDDGAETPWRDRLELDFPKWQGLVDEVNDATGGTIALLPAGQALARLDDAIRAGTIPGHHKIQDFFADDIHPNALGFYYLSLLQYAVLTGSSPEDLPSHMKDRWGEAYRAPSPEVAQRLKELAWASAQDGVVQTEVLPEELPLPPADLDVPALNGPLAVALPDALEPASEVDRQPIAMNLMPVADWSPQAPFLDHFKTSRPWIGHLPGRWGGATEQDLELAGYLDPTGWPTAIPPELGSIGTVILTDLPDEASSLAGRYVLRFEGDGIVEVAGRATNQRYGKGQVSFDYSPGPGPVEIRIQRLSPKGDYIRNITVVKEEHLEAFDAGALFNPLWLERLDGFAALRFMDWMGTNDSAQVGWEDRPLISDYSWARKGVPAEVMISLANELGTAPWFNMPHRADDTYTRKFATLVQEQLDFDLQAYVEYSNEVWNWQFEQARWADEQAQRIWGGRDLWMQFYGGRAAEISQIWTDVFGDQSKERLIRVLATQTGWLGLEEQILNAPLWTAEVADRRPPASYFDAYAVTGYFGGILGSKERAPVLRAWLAESRSLAAEQARSNGLKGEEAERFILEHQYDIAVAQAAIEIEDGLVTGNVDDTLTDLLGRVLPYHKTVADRHGLDLIMYEGGSHVVGLGPIVEDEAITAFFTHFNFTPEMGKLYEMLLAGWQENGGGLFAAYADIAVPGKWGSWGALRFLSDENPRWSVLEAVK
;
A
#
# COMPACT_ATOMS: atom_id res chain seq x y z
N MET A 1 -16.58 57.53 -9.11
CA MET A 1 -15.55 56.48 -9.10
C MET A 1 -15.81 55.67 -7.85
N ASN A 2 -16.49 54.53 -7.95
CA ASN A 2 -16.40 53.53 -6.89
C ASN A 2 -14.99 52.96 -7.02
N VAL A 3 -14.16 53.20 -6.01
CA VAL A 3 -12.84 52.59 -5.93
C VAL A 3 -13.13 51.16 -5.46
N GLU A 4 -13.33 50.25 -6.41
CA GLU A 4 -13.18 48.82 -6.11
C GLU A 4 -11.76 48.65 -5.53
N SER A 5 -11.66 48.10 -4.32
CA SER A 5 -10.38 47.88 -3.66
C SER A 5 -9.52 46.99 -4.56
N LEU A 6 -8.42 47.52 -5.06
CA LEU A 6 -7.47 46.74 -5.87
C LEU A 6 -6.92 45.62 -4.98
N ILE A 7 -7.25 44.36 -5.29
CA ILE A 7 -6.72 43.20 -4.55
C ILE A 7 -5.27 43.01 -5.03
N THR A 8 -4.31 43.26 -4.14
CA THR A 8 -2.88 43.07 -4.41
C THR A 8 -2.27 41.95 -3.58
N SER A 9 -2.94 41.55 -2.50
CA SER A 9 -2.46 40.50 -1.60
C SER A 9 -3.60 39.66 -1.00
N VAL A 10 -3.47 38.34 -1.13
CA VAL A 10 -4.37 37.35 -0.54
C VAL A 10 -3.56 36.39 0.34
N VAL A 11 -4.03 36.12 1.55
CA VAL A 11 -3.42 35.15 2.47
C VAL A 11 -4.40 34.02 2.76
N MET A 12 -4.04 32.78 2.41
CA MET A 12 -4.85 31.58 2.68
C MET A 12 -4.27 30.79 3.86
N ILE A 13 -5.08 30.39 4.83
CA ILE A 13 -4.61 29.71 6.06
C ILE A 13 -5.49 28.49 6.35
N GLY A 14 -4.89 27.30 6.37
CA GLY A 14 -5.64 26.08 6.66
C GLY A 14 -4.82 24.81 6.51
N HIS A 15 -5.39 23.84 5.81
CA HIS A 15 -4.85 22.49 5.68
C HIS A 15 -4.99 21.99 4.23
N SER A 16 -4.88 20.68 4.04
CA SER A 16 -4.82 20.02 2.74
C SER A 16 -6.03 20.27 1.81
N LEU A 17 -7.16 20.77 2.30
CA LEU A 17 -8.33 21.14 1.47
C LEU A 17 -8.16 22.48 0.73
N PHE A 18 -7.18 23.30 1.14
CA PHE A 18 -6.64 24.34 0.26
C PHE A 18 -5.63 23.76 -0.72
N GLY A 19 -4.81 22.79 -0.29
CA GLY A 19 -3.78 22.20 -1.14
C GLY A 19 -2.74 23.23 -1.61
N GLN A 20 -1.69 22.76 -2.28
CA GLN A 20 -0.64 23.66 -2.80
C GLN A 20 -1.04 24.31 -4.13
N ASP A 21 -2.05 23.76 -4.82
CA ASP A 21 -2.42 24.14 -6.17
C ASP A 21 -3.41 25.31 -6.20
N ASN A 22 -4.34 25.37 -5.24
CA ASN A 22 -5.39 26.38 -5.19
C ASN A 22 -4.84 27.82 -5.06
N PRO A 23 -3.89 28.13 -4.15
CA PRO A 23 -3.32 29.47 -4.05
C PRO A 23 -2.67 29.94 -5.36
N VAL A 24 -2.00 29.02 -6.06
CA VAL A 24 -1.29 29.30 -7.33
C VAL A 24 -2.26 29.53 -8.48
N MET A 25 -3.34 28.74 -8.54
CA MET A 25 -4.40 28.94 -9.54
C MET A 25 -5.14 30.27 -9.29
N LEU A 26 -5.45 30.61 -8.03
CA LEU A 26 -6.09 31.88 -7.67
C LEU A 26 -5.20 33.08 -8.02
N GLU A 27 -3.88 33.00 -7.79
CA GLU A 27 -2.92 34.05 -8.16
C GLU A 27 -2.96 34.36 -9.66
N GLN A 28 -2.95 33.31 -10.49
CA GLN A 28 -3.02 33.45 -11.95
C GLN A 28 -4.34 34.06 -12.42
N LEU A 29 -5.46 33.68 -11.80
CA LEU A 29 -6.78 34.24 -12.10
C LEU A 29 -6.87 35.73 -11.75
N LEU A 30 -6.39 36.13 -10.57
CA LEU A 30 -6.41 37.53 -10.13
C LEU A 30 -5.44 38.42 -10.92
N SER A 31 -4.27 37.88 -11.27
CA SER A 31 -3.27 38.57 -12.09
C SER A 31 -3.75 38.81 -13.53
N ASN A 32 -4.71 38.03 -14.03
CA ASN A 32 -5.27 38.20 -15.38
C ASN A 32 -6.14 39.47 -15.53
N GLN A 33 -6.75 39.97 -14.45
CA GLN A 33 -7.57 41.19 -14.50
C GLN A 33 -6.75 42.49 -14.58
N HIS A 34 -5.51 42.48 -14.07
CA HIS A 34 -4.77 43.70 -13.81
C HIS A 34 -3.53 43.76 -14.73
N GLN A 35 -3.64 44.46 -15.86
CA GLN A 35 -2.52 44.66 -16.79
C GLN A 35 -1.33 45.47 -16.20
N VAL A 36 -1.37 45.88 -14.92
CA VAL A 36 -0.45 46.90 -14.37
C VAL A 36 0.12 46.57 -12.97
N SER A 37 -0.38 45.57 -12.23
CA SER A 37 0.14 45.23 -10.88
C SER A 37 0.05 43.74 -10.57
N GLU A 38 1.18 43.14 -10.16
CA GLU A 38 1.26 41.74 -9.71
C GLU A 38 0.45 41.54 -8.42
N VAL A 39 -0.44 40.55 -8.40
CA VAL A 39 -1.18 40.11 -7.22
C VAL A 39 -0.41 38.96 -6.60
N ALA A 40 -0.22 38.97 -5.28
CA ALA A 40 0.42 37.88 -4.55
C ALA A 40 -0.62 37.07 -3.77
N VAL A 41 -0.65 35.76 -3.97
CA VAL A 41 -1.44 34.82 -3.15
C VAL A 41 -0.50 33.92 -2.38
N GLU A 42 -0.45 34.11 -1.06
CA GLU A 42 0.44 33.37 -0.17
C GLU A 42 -0.38 32.43 0.71
N ALA A 43 0.12 31.23 1.00
CA ALA A 43 -0.60 30.25 1.82
C ALA A 43 0.22 29.75 3.00
N GLN A 44 -0.47 29.50 4.12
CA GLN A 44 -0.01 28.72 5.25
C GLN A 44 -0.80 27.41 5.30
N ILE A 45 -0.13 26.26 5.19
CA ILE A 45 -0.79 24.94 5.18
C ILE A 45 -0.14 24.02 6.21
N ILE A 46 -0.95 23.47 7.12
CA ILE A 46 -0.57 22.33 7.97
C ILE A 46 -1.57 21.21 7.70
N ASN A 47 -1.12 20.12 7.08
CA ASN A 47 -2.00 19.03 6.64
C ASN A 47 -2.76 18.41 7.82
N GLY A 48 -4.08 18.25 7.65
CA GLY A 48 -4.99 17.69 8.65
C GLY A 48 -5.17 18.49 9.94
N ALA A 49 -4.59 19.68 10.07
CA ALA A 49 -4.60 20.42 11.32
C ALA A 49 -5.74 21.44 11.43
N PRO A 50 -6.39 21.57 12.60
CA PRO A 50 -7.40 22.60 12.83
C PRO A 50 -6.83 24.03 12.89
N LEU A 51 -7.69 25.04 12.81
CA LEU A 51 -7.27 26.45 12.80
C LEU A 51 -6.53 26.87 14.06
N GLY A 52 -6.94 26.37 15.24
CA GLY A 52 -6.22 26.62 16.50
C GLY A 52 -4.77 26.14 16.43
N TYR A 53 -4.54 24.96 15.84
CA TYR A 53 -3.20 24.42 15.64
C TYR A 53 -2.40 25.24 14.63
N ASN A 54 -3.04 25.68 13.54
CA ASN A 54 -2.46 26.60 12.56
C ASN A 54 -2.01 27.93 13.18
N TRP A 55 -2.73 28.43 14.19
CA TRP A 55 -2.34 29.62 14.93
C TRP A 55 -1.14 29.36 15.86
N GLU A 56 -1.19 28.28 16.65
CA GLU A 56 -0.14 27.96 17.61
C GLU A 56 1.20 27.57 16.95
N HIS A 57 1.14 26.89 15.81
CA HIS A 57 2.29 26.28 15.12
C HIS A 57 2.58 26.88 13.74
N ALA A 58 2.22 28.15 13.54
CA ALA A 58 2.43 28.89 12.30
C ALA A 58 3.89 28.86 11.77
N ASP A 59 4.89 28.61 12.63
CA ASP A 59 6.31 28.51 12.28
C ASP A 59 6.69 27.17 11.62
N ARG A 60 5.82 26.16 11.69
CA ARG A 60 6.05 24.82 11.15
C ARG A 60 5.24 24.52 9.90
N ALA A 61 4.44 25.49 9.46
CA ALA A 61 3.57 25.32 8.32
C ALA A 61 4.33 25.32 6.99
N GLU A 62 3.75 24.66 6.00
CA GLU A 62 4.17 24.82 4.63
C GLU A 62 3.77 26.22 4.11
N GLY A 63 4.67 26.84 3.36
CA GLY A 63 4.47 28.19 2.82
C GLY A 63 4.88 29.27 3.82
N ILE A 64 4.01 30.25 4.04
CA ILE A 64 4.30 31.39 4.92
C ILE A 64 3.91 31.11 6.37
N ASN A 65 4.56 31.79 7.31
CA ASN A 65 4.05 31.91 8.68
C ASN A 65 3.02 33.06 8.72
N ALA A 66 1.74 32.72 8.80
CA ALA A 66 0.62 33.65 8.76
C ALA A 66 0.64 34.67 9.90
N ARG A 67 1.09 34.30 11.11
CA ARG A 67 1.19 35.25 12.24
C ARG A 67 2.24 36.33 12.00
N LEU A 68 3.36 35.97 11.36
CA LEU A 68 4.35 36.93 10.93
C LEU A 68 3.86 37.71 9.70
N ARG A 69 3.22 37.04 8.75
CA ARG A 69 2.78 37.68 7.49
C ARG A 69 1.66 38.70 7.68
N LEU A 70 0.69 38.41 8.54
CA LEU A 70 -0.46 39.28 8.83
C LEU A 70 -0.12 40.45 9.77
N SER A 71 1.11 40.51 10.31
CA SER A 71 1.65 41.75 10.91
C SER A 71 1.94 42.84 9.86
N LYS A 72 1.83 42.50 8.57
CA LYS A 72 1.84 43.41 7.44
C LYS A 72 0.46 43.42 6.80
N SER A 73 0.14 44.50 6.08
CA SER A 73 -1.14 44.61 5.36
C SER A 73 -1.37 43.43 4.42
N ALA A 74 -2.58 42.89 4.45
CA ALA A 74 -3.15 41.98 3.45
C ALA A 74 -4.52 42.54 3.04
N ASP A 75 -4.88 42.43 1.78
CA ASP A 75 -6.17 42.94 1.29
C ASP A 75 -7.28 41.92 1.56
N VAL A 76 -6.95 40.64 1.41
CA VAL A 76 -7.86 39.51 1.63
C VAL A 76 -7.19 38.44 2.50
N VAL A 77 -7.94 37.87 3.44
CA VAL A 77 -7.54 36.67 4.17
C VAL A 77 -8.66 35.62 4.06
N ILE A 78 -8.29 34.39 3.70
CA ILE A 78 -9.21 33.25 3.64
C ILE A 78 -8.72 32.18 4.61
N VAL A 79 -9.55 31.79 5.57
CA VAL A 79 -9.23 30.72 6.53
C VAL A 79 -10.23 29.58 6.39
N THR A 80 -9.84 28.36 6.77
CA THR A 80 -10.78 27.23 6.83
C THR A 80 -10.45 26.28 7.97
N GLU A 81 -11.49 25.71 8.58
CA GLU A 81 -11.39 24.76 9.70
C GLU A 81 -11.34 23.32 9.21
N ALA A 82 -10.67 22.46 10.00
CA ALA A 82 -10.57 21.04 9.76
C ALA A 82 -11.91 20.32 9.90
N ILE A 83 -11.96 19.15 9.29
CA ILE A 83 -13.08 18.20 9.28
C ILE A 83 -12.66 16.95 10.06
N PRO A 84 -13.55 16.29 10.83
CA PRO A 84 -15.01 16.49 10.92
C PRO A 84 -15.43 17.75 11.67
N LEU A 85 -16.33 18.55 11.06
CA LEU A 85 -16.67 19.89 11.54
C LEU A 85 -17.14 19.90 13.01
N ASP A 86 -18.14 19.08 13.36
CA ASP A 86 -18.70 19.04 14.72
C ASP A 86 -17.65 18.76 15.81
N ASN A 87 -16.62 17.98 15.49
CA ASN A 87 -15.53 17.72 16.41
C ASN A 87 -14.66 18.95 16.62
N HIS A 88 -14.30 19.64 15.56
CA HIS A 88 -13.42 20.79 15.63
C HIS A 88 -14.11 22.01 16.24
N LEU A 89 -15.39 22.22 15.93
CA LEU A 89 -16.22 23.22 16.61
C LEU A 89 -16.26 23.01 18.13
N LYS A 90 -16.23 21.75 18.58
CA LYS A 90 -16.32 21.41 20.00
C LYS A 90 -14.97 21.47 20.73
N TRP A 91 -13.88 21.09 20.07
CA TRP A 91 -12.62 20.77 20.76
C TRP A 91 -11.39 21.55 20.30
N SER A 92 -11.47 22.30 19.19
CA SER A 92 -10.28 22.89 18.56
C SER A 92 -10.15 24.41 18.70
N GLY A 93 -11.09 25.06 19.41
CA GLY A 93 -11.03 26.50 19.62
C GLY A 93 -11.24 27.31 18.33
N THR A 94 -12.09 26.83 17.42
CA THR A 94 -12.32 27.43 16.09
C THR A 94 -12.61 28.93 16.15
N GLU A 95 -13.55 29.34 17.00
CA GLU A 95 -13.97 30.75 17.15
C GLU A 95 -12.80 31.65 17.61
N GLU A 96 -12.03 31.20 18.60
CA GLU A 96 -10.87 31.93 19.12
C GLU A 96 -9.77 32.05 18.05
N ALA A 97 -9.52 30.97 17.30
CA ALA A 97 -8.53 30.97 16.23
C ALA A 97 -8.92 31.93 15.08
N ILE A 98 -10.18 31.90 14.65
CA ILE A 98 -10.71 32.84 13.64
C ILE A 98 -10.60 34.28 14.15
N THR A 99 -11.02 34.53 15.38
CA THR A 99 -10.92 35.86 16.02
C THR A 99 -9.48 36.35 16.06
N ASN A 100 -8.53 35.49 16.43
CA ASN A 100 -7.11 35.81 16.50
C ASN A 100 -6.53 36.18 15.14
N PHE A 101 -6.80 35.40 14.10
CA PHE A 101 -6.35 35.71 12.74
C PHE A 101 -7.03 36.98 12.19
N TYR A 102 -8.32 37.15 12.45
CA TYR A 102 -9.08 38.32 12.01
C TYR A 102 -8.59 39.62 12.66
N GLU A 103 -8.46 39.65 13.99
CA GLU A 103 -7.96 40.83 14.72
C GLU A 103 -6.51 41.16 14.34
N LEU A 104 -5.68 40.15 14.12
CA LEU A 104 -4.31 40.36 13.64
C LEU A 104 -4.30 41.02 12.26
N ALA A 105 -5.06 40.47 11.30
CA ALA A 105 -5.17 41.04 9.96
C ALA A 105 -5.76 42.46 10.00
N ARG A 106 -6.84 42.66 10.77
CA ARG A 106 -7.53 43.95 10.95
C ARG A 106 -6.63 45.01 11.60
N SER A 107 -5.75 44.61 12.51
CA SER A 107 -4.80 45.52 13.16
C SER A 107 -3.79 46.12 12.16
N SER A 108 -3.44 45.36 11.13
CA SER A 108 -2.55 45.79 10.05
C SER A 108 -3.29 46.50 8.93
N ASN A 109 -4.52 46.07 8.62
CA ASN A 109 -5.40 46.67 7.62
C ASN A 109 -6.86 46.67 8.12
N PRO A 110 -7.38 47.81 8.61
CA PRO A 110 -8.77 47.91 9.09
C PRO A 110 -9.83 47.58 8.05
N GLU A 111 -9.49 47.67 6.75
CA GLU A 111 -10.38 47.40 5.61
C GLU A 111 -10.14 45.99 5.01
N VAL A 112 -9.45 45.09 5.73
CA VAL A 112 -9.20 43.73 5.27
C VAL A 112 -10.50 42.99 5.01
N LYS A 113 -10.63 42.36 3.84
CA LYS A 113 -11.73 41.44 3.57
C LYS A 113 -11.37 40.07 4.12
N PHE A 114 -12.10 39.60 5.11
CA PHE A 114 -11.82 38.34 5.78
C PHE A 114 -12.91 37.32 5.49
N TYR A 115 -12.51 36.13 5.06
CA TYR A 115 -13.43 35.05 4.69
C TYR A 115 -13.14 33.79 5.50
N LEU A 116 -14.20 33.19 6.04
CA LEU A 116 -14.19 31.78 6.43
C LEU A 116 -14.67 30.98 5.22
N GLN A 117 -13.87 30.05 4.71
CA GLN A 117 -14.28 29.17 3.64
C GLN A 117 -14.92 27.90 4.20
N GLU A 118 -16.18 27.67 3.83
CA GLU A 118 -16.88 26.40 4.02
C GLU A 118 -16.11 25.28 3.31
N THR A 119 -15.84 24.19 4.02
CA THR A 119 -15.33 22.96 3.42
C THR A 119 -16.39 21.86 3.45
N TRP A 120 -16.04 20.72 2.89
CA TRP A 120 -16.89 19.55 2.75
C TRP A 120 -16.24 18.39 3.48
N HIS A 121 -17.07 17.46 3.94
CA HIS A 121 -16.57 16.22 4.50
C HIS A 121 -16.28 15.20 3.39
N SER A 122 -15.78 14.04 3.79
CA SER A 122 -15.53 12.95 2.85
C SER A 122 -16.78 12.63 2.02
N LEU A 123 -16.58 12.46 0.70
CA LEU A 123 -17.56 11.99 -0.29
C LEU A 123 -18.17 10.64 0.09
N GLU A 124 -17.55 9.94 1.03
CA GLU A 124 -17.97 8.65 1.55
C GLU A 124 -19.00 8.76 2.67
N SER A 125 -19.37 9.98 3.05
CA SER A 125 -20.41 10.18 4.05
C SER A 125 -21.77 9.68 3.56
N GLY A 126 -22.50 9.02 4.46
CA GLY A 126 -23.77 8.34 4.23
C GLY A 126 -23.71 7.13 3.32
N THR A 127 -22.50 6.64 3.03
CA THR A 127 -22.31 5.37 2.29
C THR A 127 -22.26 4.15 3.21
N GLY A 128 -22.38 4.34 4.53
CA GLY A 128 -22.24 3.29 5.54
C GLY A 128 -20.79 2.87 5.81
N LYS A 129 -19.82 3.61 5.28
CA LYS A 129 -18.40 3.37 5.47
C LYS A 129 -17.90 4.16 6.69
N GLU A 130 -17.14 3.51 7.57
CA GLU A 130 -16.64 4.15 8.78
C GLU A 130 -15.67 5.28 8.41
N ILE A 131 -16.06 6.52 8.74
CA ILE A 131 -15.18 7.69 8.66
C ILE A 131 -14.72 7.96 10.08
N ARG A 132 -13.44 7.71 10.32
CA ARG A 132 -12.88 7.71 11.67
C ARG A 132 -13.08 9.07 12.34
N PHE A 133 -13.59 9.04 13.56
CA PHE A 133 -13.87 10.24 14.38
C PHE A 133 -14.94 11.18 13.80
N ASP A 134 -15.78 10.73 12.87
CA ASP A 134 -16.85 11.53 12.31
C ASP A 134 -18.22 10.98 12.74
N ASP A 135 -18.77 11.51 13.85
CA ASP A 135 -20.08 11.09 14.37
C ASP A 135 -21.23 11.38 13.38
N GLY A 136 -21.01 12.25 12.39
CA GLY A 136 -21.95 12.57 11.32
C GLY A 136 -21.80 11.71 10.06
N ALA A 137 -20.88 10.74 10.04
CA ALA A 137 -20.50 9.96 8.85
C ALA A 137 -21.64 9.17 8.21
N GLU A 138 -22.73 8.92 8.93
CA GLU A 138 -23.92 8.25 8.41
C GLU A 138 -24.81 9.17 7.54
N THR A 139 -24.58 10.48 7.58
CA THR A 139 -25.36 11.46 6.82
C THR A 139 -24.77 11.58 5.40
N PRO A 140 -25.54 11.39 4.31
CA PRO A 140 -25.02 11.50 2.95
C PRO A 140 -24.22 12.78 2.72
N TRP A 141 -23.10 12.68 1.98
CA TRP A 141 -22.21 13.82 1.71
C TRP A 141 -22.97 15.06 1.23
N ARG A 142 -23.93 14.86 0.33
CA ARG A 142 -24.74 15.94 -0.21
C ARG A 142 -25.63 16.60 0.86
N ASP A 143 -26.24 15.80 1.72
CA ASP A 143 -27.08 16.28 2.82
C ASP A 143 -26.22 17.03 3.86
N ARG A 144 -24.96 16.64 4.05
CA ARG A 144 -24.03 17.33 4.95
C ARG A 144 -23.72 18.75 4.52
N LEU A 145 -23.54 18.97 3.21
CA LEU A 145 -23.33 20.33 2.69
C LEU A 145 -24.50 21.25 3.10
N GLU A 146 -25.74 20.76 3.06
CA GLU A 146 -26.90 21.55 3.48
C GLU A 146 -27.02 21.68 5.01
N LEU A 147 -26.71 20.61 5.76
CA LEU A 147 -26.84 20.56 7.21
C LEU A 147 -25.74 21.34 7.95
N ASP A 148 -24.54 21.39 7.40
CA ASP A 148 -23.39 22.04 8.02
C ASP A 148 -23.26 23.52 7.60
N PHE A 149 -23.87 23.93 6.48
CA PHE A 149 -23.85 25.32 6.02
C PHE A 149 -24.30 26.34 7.09
N PRO A 150 -25.40 26.12 7.85
CA PRO A 150 -25.78 27.02 8.95
C PRO A 150 -24.75 27.06 10.09
N LYS A 151 -23.98 26.00 10.31
CA LYS A 151 -22.93 25.96 11.35
C LYS A 151 -21.73 26.82 10.95
N TRP A 152 -21.34 26.75 9.67
CA TRP A 152 -20.32 27.64 9.11
C TRP A 152 -20.73 29.11 9.17
N GLN A 153 -21.98 29.43 8.83
CA GLN A 153 -22.51 30.79 8.96
C GLN A 153 -22.57 31.24 10.43
N GLY A 154 -22.95 30.33 11.34
CA GLY A 154 -22.97 30.60 12.78
C GLY A 154 -21.62 31.07 13.33
N LEU A 155 -20.51 30.41 12.93
CA LEU A 155 -19.17 30.85 13.31
C LEU A 155 -18.85 32.27 12.84
N VAL A 156 -19.24 32.62 11.62
CA VAL A 156 -19.04 33.96 11.06
C VAL A 156 -19.83 34.99 11.88
N ASP A 157 -21.09 34.69 12.17
CA ASP A 157 -21.98 35.57 12.93
C ASP A 157 -21.47 35.78 14.36
N GLU A 158 -21.04 34.70 15.03
CA GLU A 158 -20.50 34.74 16.40
C GLU A 158 -19.23 35.60 16.49
N VAL A 159 -18.27 35.40 15.59
CA VAL A 159 -17.04 36.20 15.59
C VAL A 159 -17.33 37.66 15.22
N ASN A 160 -18.24 37.91 14.29
CA ASN A 160 -18.65 39.27 13.94
C ASN A 160 -19.31 39.98 15.12
N ASP A 161 -20.20 39.31 15.86
CA ASP A 161 -20.84 39.85 17.06
C ASP A 161 -19.82 40.12 18.16
N ALA A 162 -18.84 39.23 18.35
CA ALA A 162 -17.79 39.37 19.36
C ALA A 162 -16.79 40.50 19.05
N THR A 163 -16.45 40.69 17.78
CA THR A 163 -15.39 41.64 17.35
C THR A 163 -15.91 42.94 16.75
N GLY A 164 -17.23 43.06 16.54
CA GLY A 164 -17.84 44.09 15.71
C GLY A 164 -17.35 44.01 14.25
N GLY A 165 -17.08 42.80 13.77
CA GLY A 165 -16.41 42.53 12.51
C GLY A 165 -17.32 42.46 11.29
N THR A 166 -16.72 42.20 10.12
CA THR A 166 -17.43 42.00 8.84
C THR A 166 -16.89 40.79 8.06
N ILE A 167 -16.54 39.73 8.79
CA ILE A 167 -16.17 38.44 8.20
C ILE A 167 -17.33 37.93 7.34
N ALA A 168 -17.02 37.35 6.18
CA ALA A 168 -18.00 36.75 5.28
C ALA A 168 -17.74 35.24 5.09
N LEU A 169 -18.80 34.48 4.83
CA LEU A 169 -18.68 33.07 4.48
C LEU A 169 -18.39 32.93 2.97
N LEU A 170 -17.41 32.10 2.61
CA LEU A 170 -17.14 31.68 1.24
C LEU A 170 -17.72 30.27 1.02
N PRO A 171 -18.79 30.11 0.22
CA PRO A 171 -19.63 28.91 0.19
C PRO A 171 -19.08 27.83 -0.75
N ALA A 172 -17.87 27.34 -0.50
CA ALA A 172 -17.23 26.38 -1.40
C ALA A 172 -17.88 24.98 -1.36
N GLY A 173 -18.45 24.57 -0.23
CA GLY A 173 -19.28 23.37 -0.15
C GLY A 173 -20.53 23.47 -1.03
N GLN A 174 -21.25 24.60 -0.95
CA GLN A 174 -22.42 24.83 -1.80
C GLN A 174 -22.10 24.88 -3.30
N ALA A 175 -20.92 25.39 -3.66
CA ALA A 175 -20.47 25.36 -5.04
C ALA A 175 -20.23 23.93 -5.54
N LEU A 176 -19.64 23.06 -4.71
CA LEU A 176 -19.47 21.64 -5.06
C LEU A 176 -20.80 20.89 -5.16
N ALA A 177 -21.79 21.24 -4.34
CA ALA A 177 -23.17 20.78 -4.50
C ALA A 177 -23.73 21.14 -5.88
N ARG A 178 -23.59 22.40 -6.31
CA ARG A 178 -24.04 22.84 -7.64
C ARG A 178 -23.30 22.15 -8.79
N LEU A 179 -22.03 21.86 -8.59
CA LEU A 179 -21.24 21.08 -9.53
C LEU A 179 -21.75 19.63 -9.62
N ASP A 180 -22.03 18.98 -8.49
CA ASP A 180 -22.62 17.64 -8.45
C ASP A 180 -23.99 17.61 -9.15
N ASP A 181 -24.83 18.64 -8.99
CA ASP A 181 -26.10 18.75 -9.73
C ASP A 181 -25.89 18.84 -11.24
N ALA A 182 -24.93 19.66 -11.67
CA ALA A 182 -24.61 19.83 -13.07
C ALA A 182 -24.06 18.55 -13.71
N ILE A 183 -23.29 17.77 -12.96
CA ILE A 183 -22.77 16.45 -13.36
C ILE A 183 -23.92 15.45 -13.48
N ARG A 184 -24.81 15.36 -12.48
CA ARG A 184 -25.99 14.47 -12.50
C ARG A 184 -26.97 14.80 -13.62
N ALA A 185 -27.08 16.08 -13.96
CA ALA A 185 -27.86 16.55 -15.10
C ALA A 185 -27.19 16.28 -16.46
N GLY A 186 -25.97 15.71 -16.48
CA GLY A 186 -25.21 15.42 -17.70
C GLY A 186 -24.72 16.67 -18.44
N THR A 187 -24.63 17.81 -17.75
CA THR A 187 -24.25 19.10 -18.35
C THR A 187 -22.76 19.39 -18.30
N ILE A 188 -21.96 18.48 -17.72
CA ILE A 188 -20.50 18.54 -17.69
C ILE A 188 -19.97 17.42 -18.62
N PRO A 189 -19.63 17.72 -19.90
CA PRO A 189 -19.22 16.68 -20.85
C PRO A 189 -18.00 15.88 -20.38
N GLY A 190 -18.09 14.55 -20.44
CA GLY A 190 -16.98 13.66 -20.08
C GLY A 190 -16.78 13.46 -18.57
N HIS A 191 -17.67 14.00 -17.73
CA HIS A 191 -17.66 13.79 -16.28
C HIS A 191 -19.05 13.34 -15.82
N HIS A 192 -19.09 12.27 -15.01
CA HIS A 192 -20.33 11.57 -14.67
C HIS A 192 -20.58 11.47 -13.17
N LYS A 193 -19.59 11.82 -12.33
CA LYS A 193 -19.71 11.82 -10.87
C LYS A 193 -18.82 12.90 -10.24
N ILE A 194 -19.18 13.40 -9.06
CA ILE A 194 -18.43 14.46 -8.37
C ILE A 194 -16.98 14.06 -8.06
N GLN A 195 -16.72 12.76 -7.89
CA GLN A 195 -15.39 12.18 -7.69
C GLN A 195 -14.42 12.51 -8.84
N ASP A 196 -14.91 12.81 -10.05
CA ASP A 196 -14.05 13.18 -11.18
C ASP A 196 -13.31 14.52 -10.95
N PHE A 197 -13.73 15.28 -9.93
CA PHE A 197 -13.13 16.55 -9.48
C PHE A 197 -12.28 16.38 -8.20
N PHE A 198 -12.15 15.15 -7.70
CA PHE A 198 -11.41 14.81 -6.49
C PHE A 198 -10.25 13.86 -6.79
N ALA A 199 -9.21 13.92 -5.97
CA ALA A 199 -8.05 13.02 -6.02
C ALA A 199 -8.27 11.80 -5.12
N ASP A 200 -9.01 11.96 -4.02
CA ASP A 200 -9.45 10.90 -3.12
C ASP A 200 -10.87 11.21 -2.60
N ASP A 201 -11.27 10.65 -1.45
CA ASP A 201 -12.61 10.89 -0.91
C ASP A 201 -12.80 12.28 -0.29
N ILE A 202 -11.77 13.12 -0.16
CA ILE A 202 -11.91 14.44 0.47
C ILE A 202 -11.11 15.56 -0.21
N HIS A 203 -9.99 15.26 -0.87
CA HIS A 203 -9.11 16.23 -1.52
C HIS A 203 -9.49 16.47 -2.99
N PRO A 204 -9.63 17.73 -3.44
CA PRO A 204 -9.81 18.04 -4.86
C PRO A 204 -8.59 17.62 -5.70
N ASN A 205 -8.82 17.23 -6.95
CA ASN A 205 -7.75 17.13 -7.95
C ASN A 205 -7.55 18.49 -8.65
N ALA A 206 -6.66 18.56 -9.64
CA ALA A 206 -6.39 19.81 -10.37
C ALA A 206 -7.65 20.47 -10.98
N LEU A 207 -8.63 19.66 -11.45
CA LEU A 207 -9.88 20.17 -11.99
C LEU A 207 -10.83 20.69 -10.90
N GLY A 208 -10.87 20.01 -9.75
CA GLY A 208 -11.58 20.49 -8.56
C GLY A 208 -11.00 21.79 -8.02
N PHE A 209 -9.67 21.89 -7.90
CA PHE A 209 -9.00 23.12 -7.49
C PHE A 209 -9.23 24.25 -8.50
N TYR A 210 -9.21 23.98 -9.81
CA TYR A 210 -9.57 24.97 -10.82
C TYR A 210 -10.97 25.54 -10.59
N TYR A 211 -11.97 24.68 -10.35
CA TYR A 211 -13.34 25.12 -10.05
C TYR A 211 -13.43 25.97 -8.77
N LEU A 212 -12.75 25.56 -7.70
CA LEU A 212 -12.71 26.29 -6.43
C LEU A 212 -12.03 27.66 -6.56
N SER A 213 -10.94 27.75 -7.33
CA SER A 213 -10.27 29.03 -7.57
C SER A 213 -11.11 30.00 -8.41
N LEU A 214 -11.93 29.50 -9.35
CA LEU A 214 -12.90 30.33 -10.09
C LEU A 214 -13.98 30.90 -9.17
N LEU A 215 -14.48 30.09 -8.22
CA LEU A 215 -15.43 30.55 -7.20
C LEU A 215 -14.81 31.63 -6.33
N GLN A 216 -13.61 31.38 -5.79
CA GLN A 216 -12.90 32.34 -4.95
C GLN A 216 -12.66 33.65 -5.71
N TYR A 217 -12.19 33.59 -6.95
CA TYR A 217 -12.07 34.76 -7.80
C TYR A 217 -13.38 35.55 -7.89
N ALA A 218 -14.49 34.88 -8.20
CA ALA A 218 -15.78 35.52 -8.39
C ALA A 218 -16.29 36.19 -7.11
N VAL A 219 -16.11 35.54 -5.95
CA VAL A 219 -16.49 36.08 -4.64
C VAL A 219 -15.61 37.28 -4.24
N LEU A 220 -14.30 37.19 -4.44
CA LEU A 220 -13.36 38.23 -4.03
C LEU A 220 -13.49 39.50 -4.88
N THR A 221 -13.66 39.33 -6.20
CA THR A 221 -13.69 40.43 -7.17
C THR A 221 -15.10 40.93 -7.47
N GLY A 222 -16.13 40.14 -7.20
CA GLY A 222 -17.49 40.41 -7.67
C GLY A 222 -17.64 40.40 -9.19
N SER A 223 -16.66 39.82 -9.92
CA SER A 223 -16.60 39.80 -11.38
C SER A 223 -16.78 38.39 -11.97
N SER A 224 -17.37 38.32 -13.16
CA SER A 224 -17.57 37.05 -13.86
C SER A 224 -16.24 36.43 -14.29
N PRO A 225 -16.01 35.12 -14.06
CA PRO A 225 -14.83 34.42 -14.51
C PRO A 225 -14.91 33.90 -15.96
N GLU A 226 -15.97 34.22 -16.71
CA GLU A 226 -16.20 33.70 -18.08
C GLU A 226 -15.01 33.93 -19.02
N ASP A 227 -14.38 35.11 -18.95
CA ASP A 227 -13.26 35.50 -19.81
C ASP A 227 -11.88 35.04 -19.31
N LEU A 228 -11.80 34.32 -18.18
CA LEU A 228 -10.52 33.91 -17.58
C LEU A 228 -9.87 32.72 -18.32
N PRO A 229 -8.55 32.54 -18.20
CA PRO A 229 -7.88 31.39 -18.80
C PRO A 229 -8.35 30.06 -18.20
N SER A 230 -8.31 28.99 -19.00
CA SER A 230 -8.51 27.59 -18.57
C SER A 230 -7.21 26.80 -18.46
N HIS A 231 -6.12 27.34 -19.00
CA HIS A 231 -4.77 26.79 -18.85
C HIS A 231 -4.10 27.45 -17.65
N MET A 232 -3.85 26.65 -16.62
CA MET A 232 -3.15 27.08 -15.42
C MET A 232 -1.79 26.42 -15.35
N LYS A 233 -0.88 27.07 -14.63
CA LYS A 233 0.42 26.52 -14.27
C LYS A 233 0.49 26.21 -12.79
N ASP A 234 1.26 25.21 -12.42
CA ASP A 234 1.59 24.94 -11.03
C ASP A 234 2.68 25.91 -10.50
N ARG A 235 3.08 25.74 -9.24
CA ARG A 235 4.11 26.60 -8.62
C ARG A 235 5.52 26.42 -9.23
N TRP A 236 5.72 25.40 -10.07
CA TRP A 236 6.98 25.12 -10.76
C TRP A 236 6.95 25.60 -12.23
N GLY A 237 5.80 26.09 -12.70
CA GLY A 237 5.62 26.64 -14.04
C GLY A 237 5.16 25.61 -15.08
N GLU A 238 4.91 24.37 -14.68
CA GLU A 238 4.37 23.30 -15.53
C GLU A 238 2.87 23.48 -15.70
N ALA A 239 2.34 23.08 -16.86
CA ALA A 239 0.92 23.26 -17.16
C ALA A 239 0.08 22.15 -16.53
N TYR A 240 -0.95 22.52 -15.77
CA TYR A 240 -2.02 21.58 -15.44
C TYR A 240 -2.73 21.12 -16.71
N ARG A 241 -3.24 19.88 -16.70
CA ARG A 241 -4.12 19.39 -17.78
C ARG A 241 -5.41 20.24 -17.78
N ALA A 242 -5.48 21.17 -18.73
CA ALA A 242 -6.64 22.03 -18.85
C ALA A 242 -7.91 21.23 -19.21
N PRO A 243 -9.08 21.59 -18.65
CA PRO A 243 -10.35 21.06 -19.12
C PRO A 243 -10.57 21.40 -20.60
N SER A 244 -11.42 20.62 -21.27
CA SER A 244 -11.88 21.01 -22.62
C SER A 244 -12.54 22.39 -22.57
N PRO A 245 -12.54 23.16 -23.67
CA PRO A 245 -13.18 24.47 -23.70
C PRO A 245 -14.64 24.45 -23.21
N GLU A 246 -15.38 23.38 -23.52
CA GLU A 246 -16.77 23.19 -23.12
C GLU A 246 -16.91 22.96 -21.61
N VAL A 247 -16.05 22.12 -21.02
CA VAL A 247 -16.03 21.90 -19.56
C VAL A 247 -15.57 23.16 -18.84
N ALA A 248 -14.51 23.81 -19.32
CA ALA A 248 -14.00 25.05 -18.75
C ALA A 248 -15.07 26.15 -18.70
N GLN A 249 -15.80 26.34 -19.81
CA GLN A 249 -16.89 27.31 -19.90
C GLN A 249 -17.98 26.99 -18.88
N ARG A 250 -18.38 25.72 -18.78
CA ARG A 250 -19.43 25.31 -17.85
C ARG A 250 -19.03 25.49 -16.39
N LEU A 251 -17.77 25.21 -16.03
CA LEU A 251 -17.26 25.43 -14.67
C LEU A 251 -17.24 26.91 -14.29
N LYS A 252 -16.89 27.81 -15.22
CA LYS A 252 -16.95 29.26 -15.00
C LYS A 252 -18.37 29.77 -14.76
N GLU A 253 -19.34 29.30 -15.55
CA GLU A 253 -20.76 29.63 -15.36
C GLU A 253 -21.27 29.18 -13.99
N LEU A 254 -20.93 27.96 -13.58
CA LEU A 254 -21.32 27.41 -12.28
C LEU A 254 -20.65 28.17 -11.14
N ALA A 255 -19.37 28.48 -11.24
CA ALA A 255 -18.65 29.25 -10.22
C ALA A 255 -19.26 30.66 -10.07
N TRP A 256 -19.61 31.31 -11.18
CA TRP A 256 -20.30 32.60 -11.17
C TRP A 256 -21.68 32.52 -10.51
N ALA A 257 -22.49 31.54 -10.88
CA ALA A 257 -23.80 31.33 -10.28
C ALA A 257 -23.71 31.06 -8.77
N SER A 258 -22.75 30.23 -8.34
CA SER A 258 -22.48 29.95 -6.92
C SER A 258 -22.04 31.19 -6.14
N ALA A 259 -21.26 32.08 -6.76
CA ALA A 259 -20.83 33.33 -6.14
C ALA A 259 -21.97 34.36 -6.00
N GLN A 260 -22.93 34.37 -6.92
CA GLN A 260 -24.09 35.28 -6.92
C GLN A 260 -25.18 34.84 -5.92
N ASP A 261 -25.40 33.52 -5.79
CA ASP A 261 -26.46 32.97 -4.95
C ASP A 261 -26.12 32.89 -3.45
N GLY A 262 -24.94 33.37 -3.04
CA GLY A 262 -24.59 33.59 -1.63
C GLY A 262 -25.44 34.66 -0.91
N VAL A 263 -26.43 35.24 -1.59
CA VAL A 263 -27.45 36.12 -1.03
C VAL A 263 -28.83 35.65 -1.52
N VAL A 264 -29.59 34.99 -0.63
CA VAL A 264 -31.03 34.58 -0.71
C VAL A 264 -31.32 33.08 -0.89
N GLN A 265 -32.25 32.60 -0.05
CA GLN A 265 -32.74 31.24 0.16
C GLN A 265 -33.30 30.51 -1.08
N THR A 266 -33.18 29.18 -0.99
CA THR A 266 -33.81 28.09 -1.77
C THR A 266 -35.13 28.40 -2.47
N GLU A 267 -35.17 28.17 -3.78
CA GLU A 267 -36.38 27.78 -4.51
C GLU A 267 -36.14 26.55 -5.40
N VAL A 268 -37.05 25.58 -5.24
CA VAL A 268 -37.20 24.34 -6.01
C VAL A 268 -37.78 24.66 -7.39
N LEU A 269 -37.22 24.12 -8.48
CA LEU A 269 -37.85 24.08 -9.82
C LEU A 269 -37.29 22.90 -10.66
N PRO A 270 -38.01 22.37 -11.67
CA PRO A 270 -39.37 21.81 -11.70
C PRO A 270 -39.43 20.37 -12.32
N GLU A 271 -40.63 19.76 -12.29
CA GLU A 271 -40.99 18.41 -12.79
C GLU A 271 -40.67 18.11 -14.27
N GLU A 272 -40.30 16.83 -14.50
CA GLU A 272 -40.30 15.99 -15.73
C GLU A 272 -40.41 16.65 -17.12
N LEU A 273 -39.48 16.27 -18.02
CA LEU A 273 -39.63 16.36 -19.47
C LEU A 273 -39.82 14.96 -20.09
N PRO A 274 -40.64 14.82 -21.15
CA PRO A 274 -41.20 13.54 -21.58
C PRO A 274 -40.23 12.69 -22.42
N LEU A 275 -40.34 11.37 -22.26
CA LEU A 275 -39.61 10.36 -23.04
C LEU A 275 -39.93 10.44 -24.56
N PRO A 276 -38.92 10.31 -25.44
CA PRO A 276 -39.13 10.06 -26.86
C PRO A 276 -39.48 8.58 -27.13
N PRO A 277 -40.08 8.26 -28.30
CA PRO A 277 -40.90 7.07 -28.48
C PRO A 277 -40.13 5.75 -28.54
N ALA A 278 -40.80 4.70 -28.06
CA ALA A 278 -40.48 3.30 -28.28
C ALA A 278 -40.39 2.98 -29.78
N ASP A 279 -39.23 2.45 -30.18
CA ASP A 279 -39.03 1.36 -31.14
C ASP A 279 -37.67 1.52 -31.84
N LEU A 280 -36.64 0.89 -31.25
CA LEU A 280 -35.55 0.28 -32.01
C LEU A 280 -35.33 -1.11 -31.43
N ASP A 281 -35.59 -2.13 -32.26
CA ASP A 281 -35.43 -3.56 -31.94
C ASP A 281 -34.03 -3.85 -31.39
N VAL A 282 -33.96 -4.23 -30.11
CA VAL A 282 -32.79 -4.87 -29.48
C VAL A 282 -33.10 -6.37 -29.37
N PRO A 283 -32.21 -7.28 -29.81
CA PRO A 283 -32.45 -8.73 -29.73
C PRO A 283 -32.61 -9.17 -28.27
N ALA A 284 -33.66 -9.94 -27.99
CA ALA A 284 -33.96 -10.46 -26.67
C ALA A 284 -32.87 -11.44 -26.16
N LEU A 285 -32.19 -11.06 -25.08
CA LEU A 285 -31.22 -11.86 -24.31
C LEU A 285 -31.89 -12.89 -23.38
N ASN A 286 -32.96 -13.55 -23.87
CA ASN A 286 -33.65 -14.65 -23.19
C ASN A 286 -33.97 -15.77 -24.20
N GLY A 287 -32.95 -16.20 -24.95
CA GLY A 287 -33.00 -17.46 -25.70
C GLY A 287 -32.50 -18.62 -24.82
N PRO A 288 -33.07 -19.83 -24.92
CA PRO A 288 -32.58 -20.98 -24.16
C PRO A 288 -31.14 -21.27 -24.55
N LEU A 289 -30.24 -21.26 -23.57
CA LEU A 289 -28.86 -21.76 -23.70
C LEU A 289 -28.93 -23.24 -24.07
N ALA A 290 -28.78 -23.53 -25.35
CA ALA A 290 -28.60 -24.88 -25.87
C ALA A 290 -27.14 -25.05 -26.28
N VAL A 291 -26.24 -25.14 -25.30
CA VAL A 291 -24.92 -25.75 -25.49
C VAL A 291 -24.56 -26.48 -24.20
N ALA A 292 -24.40 -27.79 -24.31
CA ALA A 292 -23.87 -28.63 -23.24
C ALA A 292 -22.42 -28.23 -22.92
N LEU A 293 -22.09 -28.18 -21.63
CA LEU A 293 -20.72 -28.09 -21.12
C LEU A 293 -19.86 -29.16 -21.80
N PRO A 294 -18.69 -28.83 -22.37
CA PRO A 294 -17.74 -29.85 -22.78
C PRO A 294 -17.09 -30.45 -21.53
N ASP A 295 -17.34 -31.74 -21.30
CA ASP A 295 -16.42 -32.59 -20.56
C ASP A 295 -15.10 -32.72 -21.34
N ALA A 296 -13.99 -32.74 -20.60
CA ALA A 296 -12.60 -33.00 -20.98
C ALA A 296 -11.73 -31.77 -21.32
N LEU A 297 -10.79 -31.51 -20.40
CA LEU A 297 -9.54 -30.76 -20.57
C LEU A 297 -8.80 -31.27 -21.82
N GLU A 298 -8.69 -30.43 -22.85
CA GLU A 298 -7.61 -30.59 -23.84
C GLU A 298 -6.31 -30.04 -23.25
N PRO A 299 -5.14 -30.67 -23.52
CA PRO A 299 -3.88 -30.24 -22.95
C PRO A 299 -3.48 -28.86 -23.50
N ALA A 300 -2.93 -28.03 -22.60
CA ALA A 300 -2.36 -26.72 -22.91
C ALA A 300 -1.46 -26.78 -24.16
N SER A 301 -1.53 -25.72 -24.98
CA SER A 301 -0.54 -25.45 -26.02
C SER A 301 0.89 -25.55 -25.45
N GLU A 302 1.88 -25.93 -26.27
CA GLU A 302 3.30 -25.94 -25.85
C GLU A 302 3.65 -24.64 -25.13
N VAL A 303 3.88 -24.72 -23.82
CA VAL A 303 4.22 -23.58 -22.97
C VAL A 303 5.70 -23.28 -23.16
N ASP A 304 6.01 -22.10 -23.70
CA ASP A 304 7.39 -21.65 -23.85
C ASP A 304 8.01 -21.41 -22.47
N ARG A 305 9.07 -22.17 -22.15
CA ARG A 305 9.81 -21.99 -20.89
C ARG A 305 10.41 -20.59 -20.81
N GLN A 306 10.36 -19.99 -19.62
CA GLN A 306 11.02 -18.72 -19.29
C GLN A 306 11.65 -18.73 -17.92
N PRO A 307 12.69 -17.92 -17.70
CA PRO A 307 13.28 -17.77 -16.38
C PRO A 307 12.28 -17.14 -15.40
N ILE A 308 11.83 -17.93 -14.42
CA ILE A 308 11.00 -17.46 -13.32
C ILE A 308 11.79 -17.51 -12.02
N ALA A 309 11.67 -16.46 -11.24
CA ALA A 309 12.13 -16.37 -9.87
C ALA A 309 10.97 -16.51 -8.88
N MET A 310 11.30 -16.84 -7.65
CA MET A 310 10.34 -16.94 -6.57
C MET A 310 10.80 -16.08 -5.38
N ASN A 311 9.95 -15.17 -4.94
CA ASN A 311 10.10 -14.54 -3.63
C ASN A 311 9.73 -15.56 -2.55
N LEU A 312 10.50 -15.61 -1.46
CA LEU A 312 10.22 -16.53 -0.36
C LEU A 312 9.45 -15.80 0.74
N MET A 313 8.35 -16.40 1.22
CA MET A 313 7.57 -15.86 2.34
C MET A 313 8.42 -15.70 3.61
N PRO A 314 8.03 -14.77 4.52
CA PRO A 314 8.67 -14.61 5.82
C PRO A 314 8.68 -15.91 6.63
N VAL A 315 9.80 -16.16 7.30
CA VAL A 315 9.93 -17.25 8.28
C VAL A 315 9.15 -16.88 9.53
N ALA A 316 8.09 -17.63 9.84
CA ALA A 316 7.26 -17.41 11.02
C ALA A 316 6.64 -18.71 11.53
N ASP A 317 6.23 -18.72 12.80
CA ASP A 317 5.59 -19.87 13.45
C ASP A 317 4.22 -20.23 12.85
N TRP A 318 3.58 -19.26 12.21
CA TRP A 318 2.27 -19.38 11.56
C TRP A 318 2.36 -19.59 10.04
N SER A 319 3.58 -19.73 9.49
CA SER A 319 3.78 -19.93 8.06
C SER A 319 3.71 -21.42 7.68
N PRO A 320 2.86 -21.82 6.71
CA PRO A 320 2.77 -23.20 6.23
C PRO A 320 3.92 -23.58 5.28
N GLN A 321 4.79 -22.62 4.92
CA GLN A 321 5.99 -22.84 4.12
C GLN A 321 6.92 -23.88 4.77
N ALA A 322 7.11 -23.78 6.09
CA ALA A 322 7.92 -24.68 6.91
C ALA A 322 9.25 -25.11 6.23
N PRO A 323 10.14 -24.15 5.91
CA PRO A 323 11.31 -24.41 5.07
C PRO A 323 12.40 -25.22 5.78
N PHE A 324 12.43 -25.26 7.12
CA PHE A 324 13.48 -25.90 7.90
C PHE A 324 13.04 -27.20 8.57
N LEU A 325 13.96 -28.15 8.70
CA LEU A 325 13.75 -29.38 9.50
C LEU A 325 13.62 -29.08 10.99
N ASP A 326 14.35 -28.07 11.48
CA ASP A 326 14.23 -27.56 12.85
C ASP A 326 13.19 -26.44 12.91
N HIS A 327 11.97 -26.81 13.30
CA HIS A 327 10.86 -25.86 13.47
C HIS A 327 11.09 -24.89 14.64
N PHE A 328 12.06 -25.14 15.52
CA PHE A 328 12.40 -24.15 16.54
C PHE A 328 12.99 -22.87 15.93
N LYS A 329 13.61 -22.96 14.74
CA LYS A 329 14.12 -21.77 14.02
C LYS A 329 13.04 -20.79 13.60
N THR A 330 11.77 -21.19 13.59
CA THR A 330 10.63 -20.32 13.27
C THR A 330 9.93 -19.79 14.53
N SER A 331 10.48 -20.04 15.73
CA SER A 331 9.80 -19.69 16.99
C SER A 331 9.69 -18.19 17.19
N ARG A 332 8.64 -17.75 17.89
CA ARG A 332 8.53 -16.35 18.34
C ARG A 332 9.62 -15.97 19.35
N PRO A 333 9.84 -14.66 19.58
CA PRO A 333 10.62 -14.18 20.71
C PRO A 333 10.18 -14.80 22.05
N TRP A 334 11.10 -14.93 23.00
CA TRP A 334 10.78 -15.39 24.35
C TRP A 334 9.70 -14.52 25.02
N ILE A 335 8.79 -15.20 25.72
CA ILE A 335 7.70 -14.61 26.49
C ILE A 335 7.90 -15.01 27.95
N GLY A 336 8.11 -14.03 28.82
CA GLY A 336 8.11 -14.23 30.26
C GLY A 336 6.69 -14.29 30.81
N HIS A 337 6.32 -15.39 31.45
CA HIS A 337 4.97 -15.61 31.99
C HIS A 337 4.94 -15.31 33.49
N LEU A 338 4.08 -14.37 33.90
CA LEU A 338 3.76 -14.16 35.32
C LEU A 338 3.04 -15.39 35.91
N PRO A 339 3.11 -15.64 37.23
CA PRO A 339 2.44 -16.76 37.86
C PRO A 339 0.94 -16.82 37.52
N GLY A 340 0.50 -17.90 36.88
CA GLY A 340 -0.89 -18.13 36.50
C GLY A 340 -1.40 -17.29 35.32
N ARG A 341 -0.53 -16.61 34.58
CA ARG A 341 -0.90 -15.72 33.46
C ARG A 341 0.00 -15.94 32.25
N TRP A 342 -0.57 -15.87 31.04
CA TRP A 342 0.21 -15.78 29.82
C TRP A 342 0.83 -14.38 29.67
N GLY A 343 2.14 -14.32 29.43
CA GLY A 343 2.89 -13.08 29.29
C GLY A 343 3.12 -12.34 30.61
N GLY A 344 3.68 -11.14 30.48
CA GLY A 344 4.04 -10.26 31.60
C GLY A 344 5.46 -9.72 31.52
N ALA A 345 6.34 -10.34 30.75
CA ALA A 345 7.62 -9.78 30.31
C ALA A 345 7.89 -10.16 28.85
N THR A 346 8.47 -9.24 28.10
CA THR A 346 8.92 -9.44 26.72
C THR A 346 10.36 -9.98 26.71
N GLU A 347 10.81 -10.48 25.56
CA GLU A 347 12.22 -10.84 25.37
C GLU A 347 13.15 -9.65 25.67
N GLN A 348 12.77 -8.44 25.25
CA GLN A 348 13.55 -7.22 25.50
C GLN A 348 13.69 -6.95 27.01
N ASP A 349 12.65 -7.20 27.80
CA ASP A 349 12.73 -7.08 29.26
C ASP A 349 13.73 -8.09 29.84
N LEU A 350 13.73 -9.33 29.33
CA LEU A 350 14.67 -10.38 29.76
C LEU A 350 16.12 -10.03 29.38
N GLU A 351 16.33 -9.48 28.19
CA GLU A 351 17.64 -9.03 27.72
C GLU A 351 18.18 -7.88 28.57
N LEU A 352 17.37 -6.82 28.78
CA LEU A 352 17.74 -5.66 29.59
C LEU A 352 18.05 -6.02 31.05
N ALA A 353 17.35 -7.02 31.59
CA ALA A 353 17.58 -7.54 32.93
C ALA A 353 18.73 -8.56 33.02
N GLY A 354 19.40 -8.88 31.91
CA GLY A 354 20.58 -9.75 31.87
C GLY A 354 20.28 -11.24 32.01
N TYR A 355 19.08 -11.68 31.62
CA TYR A 355 18.65 -13.07 31.70
C TYR A 355 18.88 -13.87 30.42
N LEU A 356 19.33 -13.24 29.32
CA LEU A 356 19.66 -13.93 28.07
C LEU A 356 21.18 -14.00 27.87
N ASP A 357 21.65 -15.11 27.30
CA ASP A 357 23.03 -15.21 26.81
C ASP A 357 23.22 -14.42 25.49
N PRO A 358 24.46 -14.26 24.99
CA PRO A 358 24.70 -13.53 23.73
C PRO A 358 24.01 -14.11 22.48
N THR A 359 23.55 -15.36 22.53
CA THR A 359 22.78 -16.03 21.46
C THR A 359 21.27 -16.03 21.72
N GLY A 360 20.83 -15.38 22.82
CA GLY A 360 19.43 -15.18 23.19
C GLY A 360 18.81 -16.30 24.04
N TRP A 361 19.57 -17.26 24.56
CA TRP A 361 19.00 -18.33 25.40
C TRP A 361 18.77 -17.86 26.85
N PRO A 362 17.63 -18.22 27.48
CA PRO A 362 17.38 -17.90 28.88
C PRO A 362 18.34 -18.61 29.83
N THR A 363 19.12 -17.83 30.58
CA THR A 363 20.12 -18.31 31.53
C THR A 363 19.55 -18.55 32.93
N ALA A 364 18.48 -17.84 33.30
CA ALA A 364 17.71 -18.00 34.54
C ALA A 364 16.26 -17.53 34.34
N ILE A 365 15.37 -17.92 35.27
CA ILE A 365 14.00 -17.40 35.31
C ILE A 365 13.97 -16.26 36.35
N PRO A 366 13.60 -15.03 35.96
CA PRO A 366 13.41 -13.93 36.90
C PRO A 366 12.48 -14.30 38.06
N PRO A 367 12.75 -13.89 39.31
CA PRO A 367 11.95 -14.28 40.48
C PRO A 367 10.45 -13.97 40.40
N GLU A 368 10.09 -12.93 39.65
CA GLU A 368 8.72 -12.49 39.40
C GLU A 368 7.98 -13.34 38.35
N LEU A 369 8.70 -14.13 37.55
CA LEU A 369 8.14 -14.98 36.51
C LEU A 369 7.99 -16.44 36.99
N GLY A 370 6.94 -17.11 36.50
CA GLY A 370 6.73 -18.54 36.73
C GLY A 370 7.45 -19.42 35.70
N SER A 371 7.56 -18.94 34.45
CA SER A 371 8.23 -19.65 33.35
C SER A 371 8.60 -18.67 32.24
N ILE A 372 9.48 -19.12 31.33
CA ILE A 372 9.77 -18.44 30.06
C ILE A 372 9.39 -19.40 28.94
N GLY A 373 8.64 -18.94 27.94
CA GLY A 373 8.18 -19.79 26.86
C GLY A 373 8.18 -19.12 25.49
N THR A 374 7.98 -19.93 24.46
CA THR A 374 7.78 -19.50 23.07
C THR A 374 6.73 -20.40 22.40
N VAL A 375 6.37 -20.09 21.16
CA VAL A 375 5.42 -20.84 20.35
C VAL A 375 5.98 -21.14 18.96
N ILE A 376 5.58 -22.29 18.42
CA ILE A 376 5.83 -22.75 17.05
C ILE A 376 4.54 -23.36 16.48
N LEU A 377 4.48 -23.54 15.15
CA LEU A 377 3.42 -24.30 14.46
C LEU A 377 2.00 -23.81 14.84
N THR A 378 1.79 -22.49 14.74
CA THR A 378 0.64 -21.77 15.27
C THR A 378 -0.40 -21.50 14.19
N ASP A 379 -1.67 -21.81 14.47
CA ASP A 379 -2.81 -21.44 13.61
C ASP A 379 -2.68 -21.90 12.15
N LEU A 380 -1.98 -23.03 11.92
CA LEU A 380 -1.78 -23.58 10.58
C LEU A 380 -3.08 -24.22 10.06
N PRO A 381 -3.36 -24.14 8.74
CA PRO A 381 -4.57 -24.71 8.16
C PRO A 381 -4.59 -26.23 8.30
N ASP A 382 -5.78 -26.81 8.56
CA ASP A 382 -5.95 -28.25 8.78
C ASP A 382 -5.43 -29.09 7.58
N GLU A 383 -5.46 -28.50 6.38
CA GLU A 383 -5.00 -29.07 5.12
C GLU A 383 -3.47 -29.17 4.97
N ALA A 384 -2.69 -28.49 5.82
CA ALA A 384 -1.21 -28.58 5.85
C ALA A 384 -0.70 -29.91 6.41
N SER A 385 -1.28 -31.01 5.94
CA SER A 385 -1.13 -32.38 6.44
C SER A 385 0.32 -32.90 6.41
N SER A 386 1.19 -32.35 5.57
CA SER A 386 2.63 -32.65 5.57
C SER A 386 3.31 -32.30 6.90
N LEU A 387 2.75 -31.38 7.67
CA LEU A 387 3.23 -31.00 9.01
C LEU A 387 2.64 -31.86 10.12
N ALA A 388 1.62 -32.69 9.84
CA ALA A 388 1.12 -33.63 10.85
C ALA A 388 2.14 -34.76 11.08
N GLY A 389 2.33 -35.16 12.34
CA GLY A 389 3.20 -36.28 12.67
C GLY A 389 3.76 -36.24 14.08
N ARG A 390 4.72 -37.11 14.34
CA ARG A 390 5.46 -37.15 15.60
C ARG A 390 6.69 -36.26 15.53
N TYR A 391 6.89 -35.45 16.56
CA TYR A 391 7.98 -34.51 16.69
C TYR A 391 8.85 -34.87 17.89
N VAL A 392 10.14 -34.54 17.80
CA VAL A 392 11.10 -34.70 18.87
C VAL A 392 11.77 -33.36 19.13
N LEU A 393 11.48 -32.79 20.30
CA LEU A 393 12.20 -31.67 20.85
C LEU A 393 13.44 -32.19 21.57
N ARG A 394 14.64 -31.68 21.26
CA ARG A 394 15.90 -31.96 21.96
C ARG A 394 16.47 -30.66 22.53
N PHE A 395 17.16 -30.74 23.67
CA PHE A 395 17.81 -29.60 24.30
C PHE A 395 19.04 -30.01 25.12
N GLU A 396 19.96 -29.06 25.33
CA GLU A 396 21.07 -29.20 26.27
C GLU A 396 20.76 -28.52 27.61
N GLY A 397 21.46 -28.93 28.67
CA GLY A 397 21.36 -28.35 30.00
C GLY A 397 20.41 -29.08 30.95
N ASP A 398 20.42 -28.64 32.22
CA ASP A 398 19.62 -29.22 33.29
C ASP A 398 18.40 -28.34 33.58
N GLY A 399 17.21 -28.89 33.39
CA GLY A 399 15.96 -28.14 33.58
C GLY A 399 14.71 -28.95 33.30
N ILE A 400 13.58 -28.27 33.22
CA ILE A 400 12.30 -28.84 32.79
C ILE A 400 11.78 -27.99 31.63
N VAL A 401 11.72 -28.61 30.45
CA VAL A 401 11.03 -28.08 29.28
C VAL A 401 9.70 -28.81 29.16
N GLU A 402 8.61 -28.07 29.17
CA GLU A 402 7.25 -28.54 28.96
C GLU A 402 6.80 -28.20 27.54
N VAL A 403 6.05 -29.12 26.91
CA VAL A 403 5.41 -28.89 25.61
C VAL A 403 3.90 -29.04 25.76
N ALA A 404 3.15 -28.01 25.38
CA ALA A 404 1.70 -27.90 25.55
C ALA A 404 1.02 -27.33 24.28
N GLY A 405 -0.23 -26.87 24.41
CA GLY A 405 -1.03 -26.36 23.29
C GLY A 405 -1.53 -27.50 22.38
N ARG A 406 -1.22 -27.44 21.09
CA ARG A 406 -1.57 -28.47 20.09
C ARG A 406 -0.74 -29.76 20.19
N ALA A 407 0.32 -29.77 21.00
CA ALA A 407 1.07 -30.99 21.26
C ALA A 407 0.21 -31.99 22.06
N THR A 408 0.20 -33.24 21.62
CA THR A 408 -0.48 -34.35 22.30
C THR A 408 0.45 -35.54 22.49
N ASN A 409 0.06 -36.54 23.28
CA ASN A 409 0.84 -37.77 23.49
C ASN A 409 2.31 -37.53 23.87
N GLN A 410 2.56 -36.53 24.73
CA GLN A 410 3.89 -36.14 25.17
C GLN A 410 4.58 -37.30 25.92
N ARG A 411 5.83 -37.56 25.59
CA ARG A 411 6.73 -38.47 26.32
C ARG A 411 8.03 -37.74 26.65
N TYR A 412 8.25 -37.56 27.95
CA TYR A 412 9.42 -36.88 28.49
C TYR A 412 10.59 -37.86 28.66
N GLY A 413 11.75 -37.47 28.15
CA GLY A 413 13.02 -38.17 28.30
C GLY A 413 14.10 -37.23 28.85
N LYS A 414 15.31 -37.75 29.03
CA LYS A 414 16.45 -36.92 29.42
C LYS A 414 16.87 -36.06 28.23
N GLY A 415 16.80 -34.73 28.37
CA GLY A 415 17.19 -33.79 27.31
C GLY A 415 16.27 -33.79 26.08
N GLN A 416 15.08 -34.40 26.17
CA GLN A 416 14.17 -34.48 25.04
C GLN A 416 12.70 -34.63 25.46
N VAL A 417 11.80 -34.18 24.59
CA VAL A 417 10.35 -34.40 24.68
C VAL A 417 9.84 -34.81 23.31
N SER A 418 9.15 -35.95 23.20
CA SER A 418 8.48 -36.34 21.95
C SER A 418 6.97 -36.17 22.07
N PHE A 419 6.31 -35.68 21.02
CA PHE A 419 4.88 -35.39 21.02
C PHE A 419 4.30 -35.55 19.62
N ASP A 420 2.99 -35.75 19.53
CA ASP A 420 2.27 -35.77 18.26
C ASP A 420 1.66 -34.39 18.01
N TYR A 421 1.68 -33.96 16.76
CA TYR A 421 1.13 -32.68 16.29
C TYR A 421 0.23 -32.90 15.07
N SER A 422 -0.80 -32.07 14.95
CA SER A 422 -1.61 -31.92 13.74
C SER A 422 -1.96 -30.44 13.56
N PRO A 423 -1.93 -29.89 12.32
CA PRO A 423 -2.35 -28.52 12.03
C PRO A 423 -3.76 -28.20 12.51
N GLY A 424 -4.03 -26.91 12.70
CA GLY A 424 -5.30 -26.34 13.15
C GLY A 424 -5.12 -25.16 14.12
N PRO A 425 -6.22 -24.60 14.67
CA PRO A 425 -6.17 -23.42 15.53
C PRO A 425 -5.36 -23.65 16.83
N GLY A 426 -4.52 -22.68 17.18
CA GLY A 426 -3.68 -22.66 18.37
C GLY A 426 -2.20 -23.03 18.11
N PRO A 427 -1.31 -22.72 19.07
CA PRO A 427 0.13 -23.00 18.96
C PRO A 427 0.55 -24.36 19.53
N VAL A 428 1.76 -24.81 19.18
CA VAL A 428 2.57 -25.66 20.07
C VAL A 428 3.34 -24.74 21.00
N GLU A 429 3.09 -24.85 22.30
CA GLU A 429 3.76 -24.04 23.33
C GLU A 429 4.96 -24.78 23.89
N ILE A 430 6.12 -24.12 23.97
CA ILE A 430 7.35 -24.65 24.57
C ILE A 430 7.69 -23.76 25.77
N ARG A 431 7.73 -24.33 26.98
CA ARG A 431 7.97 -23.60 28.23
C ARG A 431 9.13 -24.17 29.02
N ILE A 432 10.06 -23.29 29.38
CA ILE A 432 11.09 -23.57 30.38
C ILE A 432 10.48 -23.30 31.76
N GLN A 433 10.09 -24.38 32.44
CA GLN A 433 9.46 -24.34 33.77
C GLN A 433 10.48 -24.30 34.90
N ARG A 434 11.70 -24.78 34.65
CA ARG A 434 12.77 -24.79 35.64
C ARG A 434 14.13 -24.79 34.96
N LEU A 435 15.04 -23.95 35.44
CA LEU A 435 16.45 -23.95 35.07
C LEU A 435 17.32 -24.40 36.25
N SER A 436 18.49 -24.96 35.94
CA SER A 436 19.47 -25.35 36.96
C SER A 436 20.08 -24.11 37.64
N PRO A 437 20.07 -24.02 38.98
CA PRO A 437 20.74 -22.94 39.70
C PRO A 437 22.28 -23.06 39.65
N LYS A 438 22.83 -24.10 39.02
CA LYS A 438 24.27 -24.37 38.92
C LYS A 438 24.91 -23.85 37.63
N GLY A 439 24.14 -23.15 36.78
CA GLY A 439 24.64 -22.49 35.57
C GLY A 439 24.63 -23.33 34.29
N ASP A 440 24.23 -24.60 34.33
CA ASP A 440 23.97 -25.40 33.12
C ASP A 440 22.50 -25.21 32.70
N TYR A 441 22.21 -24.07 32.09
CA TYR A 441 20.88 -23.66 31.65
C TYR A 441 20.48 -24.31 30.32
N ILE A 442 19.17 -24.31 30.06
CA ILE A 442 18.56 -24.90 28.87
C ILE A 442 18.92 -24.06 27.64
N ARG A 443 19.48 -24.71 26.62
CA ARG A 443 19.90 -24.09 25.36
C ARG A 443 19.89 -25.11 24.22
N ASN A 444 20.14 -24.65 23.00
CA ASN A 444 20.19 -25.50 21.80
C ASN A 444 18.91 -26.35 21.65
N ILE A 445 17.75 -25.73 21.92
CA ILE A 445 16.46 -26.37 21.68
C ILE A 445 16.30 -26.52 20.17
N THR A 446 15.97 -27.74 19.75
CA THR A 446 15.60 -28.08 18.37
C THR A 446 14.27 -28.81 18.41
N VAL A 447 13.44 -28.64 17.39
CA VAL A 447 12.16 -29.35 17.24
C VAL A 447 12.07 -29.89 15.82
N VAL A 448 12.27 -31.20 15.68
CA VAL A 448 12.38 -31.86 14.39
C VAL A 448 11.32 -32.96 14.29
N LYS A 449 10.69 -33.08 13.13
CA LYS A 449 9.77 -34.18 12.84
C LYS A 449 10.54 -35.51 12.87
N GLU A 450 10.00 -36.54 13.52
CA GLU A 450 10.72 -37.78 13.84
C GLU A 450 11.30 -38.45 12.58
N GLU A 451 10.58 -38.41 11.45
CA GLU A 451 11.04 -38.95 10.17
C GLU A 451 12.22 -38.20 9.53
N HIS A 452 12.49 -36.96 9.96
CA HIS A 452 13.60 -36.13 9.47
C HIS A 452 14.79 -36.08 10.42
N LEU A 453 14.74 -36.77 11.57
CA LEU A 453 15.82 -36.72 12.56
C LEU A 453 17.17 -37.18 12.01
N GLU A 454 17.19 -38.24 11.20
CA GLU A 454 18.44 -38.74 10.62
C GLU A 454 19.06 -37.73 9.66
N ALA A 455 18.25 -37.10 8.81
CA ALA A 455 18.71 -36.07 7.88
C ALA A 455 19.23 -34.83 8.64
N PHE A 456 18.50 -34.38 9.67
CA PHE A 456 18.92 -33.29 10.54
C PHE A 456 20.22 -33.59 11.27
N ASP A 457 20.36 -34.80 11.83
CA ASP A 457 21.59 -35.26 12.50
C ASP A 457 22.78 -35.37 11.53
N ALA A 458 22.52 -35.55 10.23
CA ALA A 458 23.51 -35.51 9.16
C ALA A 458 23.86 -34.08 8.67
N GLY A 459 23.18 -33.06 9.20
CA GLY A 459 23.42 -31.65 8.89
C GLY A 459 22.49 -31.04 7.83
N ALA A 460 21.45 -31.75 7.38
CA ALA A 460 20.46 -31.18 6.48
C ALA A 460 19.68 -30.06 7.18
N LEU A 461 19.45 -28.94 6.48
CA LEU A 461 18.75 -27.78 7.02
C LEU A 461 17.29 -27.75 6.57
N PHE A 462 17.04 -28.06 5.30
CA PHE A 462 15.78 -27.75 4.66
C PHE A 462 14.82 -28.94 4.60
N ASN A 463 13.54 -28.61 4.59
CA ASN A 463 12.46 -29.56 4.36
C ASN A 463 12.50 -30.07 2.92
N PRO A 464 12.69 -31.38 2.67
CA PRO A 464 12.85 -31.91 1.33
C PRO A 464 11.62 -31.71 0.44
N LEU A 465 10.40 -31.70 1.03
CA LEU A 465 9.18 -31.43 0.27
C LEU A 465 9.11 -29.98 -0.19
N TRP A 466 9.64 -29.05 0.61
CA TRP A 466 9.71 -27.64 0.22
C TRP A 466 10.77 -27.41 -0.85
N LEU A 467 11.93 -28.07 -0.75
CA LEU A 467 12.96 -28.04 -1.80
C LEU A 467 12.40 -28.52 -3.15
N GLU A 468 11.61 -29.60 -3.17
CA GLU A 468 10.96 -30.10 -4.39
C GLU A 468 10.05 -29.05 -5.05
N ARG A 469 9.35 -28.22 -4.26
CA ARG A 469 8.53 -27.13 -4.82
C ARG A 469 9.36 -26.02 -5.45
N LEU A 470 10.53 -25.73 -4.89
CA LEU A 470 11.42 -24.67 -5.39
C LEU A 470 12.38 -25.14 -6.49
N ASP A 471 12.50 -26.44 -6.72
CA ASP A 471 13.34 -26.97 -7.79
C ASP A 471 12.90 -26.43 -9.16
N GLY A 472 13.88 -26.03 -9.98
CA GLY A 472 13.66 -25.51 -11.33
C GLY A 472 13.42 -23.99 -11.43
N PHE A 473 13.22 -23.24 -10.34
CA PHE A 473 13.20 -21.77 -10.43
C PHE A 473 14.60 -21.22 -10.74
N ALA A 474 14.66 -20.23 -11.63
CA ALA A 474 15.91 -19.62 -12.08
C ALA A 474 16.60 -18.75 -11.00
N ALA A 475 15.80 -18.14 -10.11
CA ALA A 475 16.32 -17.40 -8.97
C ALA A 475 15.38 -17.43 -7.76
N LEU A 476 15.92 -17.20 -6.57
CA LEU A 476 15.16 -17.02 -5.33
C LEU A 476 15.44 -15.65 -4.73
N ARG A 477 14.40 -14.84 -4.53
CA ARG A 477 14.49 -13.52 -3.90
C ARG A 477 14.23 -13.60 -2.41
N PHE A 478 15.23 -13.17 -1.64
CA PHE A 478 15.29 -13.36 -0.18
C PHE A 478 14.81 -12.15 0.62
N MET A 479 14.09 -11.19 0.03
CA MET A 479 13.69 -9.92 0.65
C MET A 479 13.09 -10.11 2.07
N ASP A 480 12.10 -10.98 2.21
CA ASP A 480 11.46 -11.26 3.51
C ASP A 480 12.34 -12.11 4.44
N TRP A 481 13.09 -13.07 3.89
CA TRP A 481 14.05 -13.85 4.67
C TRP A 481 15.15 -12.96 5.27
N MET A 482 15.57 -11.91 4.57
CA MET A 482 16.54 -10.93 5.05
C MET A 482 15.95 -9.93 6.06
N GLY A 483 14.62 -9.83 6.16
CA GLY A 483 13.95 -8.78 6.92
C GLY A 483 14.32 -7.40 6.39
N THR A 484 14.29 -7.21 5.06
CA THR A 484 14.74 -5.99 4.40
C THR A 484 13.85 -4.78 4.67
N ASN A 485 12.53 -4.96 4.63
CA ASN A 485 11.56 -3.91 4.95
C ASN A 485 11.71 -3.48 6.42
N ASP A 486 11.75 -2.16 6.66
CA ASP A 486 11.88 -1.56 7.99
C ASP A 486 13.11 -2.01 8.79
N SER A 487 14.12 -2.56 8.10
CA SER A 487 15.30 -3.14 8.74
C SER A 487 16.08 -2.13 9.60
N ALA A 488 16.39 -2.53 10.83
CA ALA A 488 17.23 -1.77 11.75
C ALA A 488 18.73 -2.08 11.62
N GLN A 489 19.13 -3.03 10.75
CA GLN A 489 20.53 -3.44 10.60
C GLN A 489 21.36 -2.33 9.95
N VAL A 490 22.49 -1.98 10.57
CA VAL A 490 23.42 -0.94 10.07
C VAL A 490 24.81 -1.53 9.83
N GLY A 491 25.43 -2.09 10.88
CA GLY A 491 26.77 -2.67 10.84
C GLY A 491 26.74 -4.19 10.67
N TRP A 492 27.84 -4.80 10.20
CA TRP A 492 27.93 -6.24 9.95
C TRP A 492 27.61 -7.10 11.18
N GLU A 493 27.88 -6.59 12.36
CA GLU A 493 27.56 -7.20 13.66
C GLU A 493 26.06 -7.30 13.95
N ASP A 494 25.22 -6.51 13.27
CA ASP A 494 23.76 -6.50 13.48
C ASP A 494 23.07 -7.67 12.75
N ARG A 495 23.77 -8.37 11.86
CA ARG A 495 23.20 -9.42 11.00
C ARG A 495 22.72 -10.63 11.80
N PRO A 496 21.73 -11.37 11.28
CA PRO A 496 21.38 -12.69 11.81
C PRO A 496 22.54 -13.70 11.67
N LEU A 497 22.68 -14.57 12.67
CA LEU A 497 23.71 -15.61 12.77
C LEU A 497 23.09 -17.01 12.83
N ILE A 498 23.79 -18.03 12.34
CA ILE A 498 23.35 -19.44 12.42
C ILE A 498 23.05 -19.85 13.86
N SER A 499 23.83 -19.33 14.80
CA SER A 499 23.70 -19.57 16.25
C SER A 499 22.47 -18.92 16.89
N ASP A 500 21.79 -17.99 16.21
CA ASP A 500 20.57 -17.40 16.74
C ASP A 500 19.52 -18.49 16.93
N TYR A 501 18.88 -18.51 18.10
CA TYR A 501 17.93 -19.57 18.43
C TYR A 501 16.72 -19.59 17.49
N SER A 502 16.34 -18.43 16.93
CA SER A 502 15.25 -18.27 15.96
C SER A 502 15.64 -17.28 14.88
N TRP A 503 15.36 -17.65 13.64
CA TRP A 503 15.58 -16.84 12.43
C TRP A 503 14.35 -16.00 12.08
N ALA A 504 13.20 -16.23 12.74
CA ALA A 504 12.01 -15.38 12.62
C ALA A 504 12.17 -14.00 13.31
N ARG A 505 13.27 -13.78 14.04
CA ARG A 505 13.50 -12.55 14.84
C ARG A 505 14.22 -11.45 14.08
N LYS A 506 15.32 -11.80 13.43
CA LYS A 506 16.25 -10.86 12.77
C LYS A 506 16.44 -11.17 11.28
N GLY A 507 15.73 -12.17 10.76
CA GLY A 507 15.94 -12.74 9.44
C GLY A 507 16.79 -14.01 9.47
N VAL A 508 16.87 -14.64 8.31
CA VAL A 508 17.65 -15.85 8.01
C VAL A 508 19.10 -15.45 7.72
N PRO A 509 20.09 -16.16 8.30
CA PRO A 509 21.50 -15.87 8.05
C PRO A 509 21.90 -16.02 6.58
N ALA A 510 22.83 -15.18 6.12
CA ALA A 510 23.34 -15.22 4.75
C ALA A 510 23.92 -16.58 4.35
N GLU A 511 24.59 -17.25 5.29
CA GLU A 511 25.14 -18.59 5.09
C GLU A 511 24.03 -19.63 4.78
N VAL A 512 22.84 -19.48 5.37
CA VAL A 512 21.70 -20.37 5.13
C VAL A 512 21.08 -20.08 3.77
N MET A 513 20.91 -18.80 3.40
CA MET A 513 20.42 -18.41 2.08
C MET A 513 21.33 -18.89 0.95
N ILE A 514 22.65 -18.77 1.12
CA ILE A 514 23.64 -19.30 0.17
C ILE A 514 23.58 -20.82 0.11
N SER A 515 23.42 -21.50 1.25
CA SER A 515 23.28 -22.96 1.30
C SER A 515 22.05 -23.43 0.51
N LEU A 516 20.91 -22.74 0.63
CA LEU A 516 19.71 -23.04 -0.17
C LEU A 516 19.98 -22.87 -1.67
N ALA A 517 20.57 -21.75 -2.06
CA ALA A 517 20.88 -21.46 -3.46
C ALA A 517 21.80 -22.52 -4.07
N ASN A 518 22.84 -22.93 -3.33
CA ASN A 518 23.76 -23.98 -3.74
C ASN A 518 23.08 -25.37 -3.82
N GLU A 519 22.19 -25.69 -2.87
CA GLU A 519 21.49 -26.99 -2.84
C GLU A 519 20.52 -27.15 -4.01
N LEU A 520 19.83 -26.06 -4.39
CA LEU A 520 18.91 -26.04 -5.53
C LEU A 520 19.59 -25.73 -6.87
N GLY A 521 20.84 -25.26 -6.87
CA GLY A 521 21.51 -24.77 -8.07
C GLY A 521 20.80 -23.55 -8.69
N THR A 522 20.25 -22.67 -7.85
CA THR A 522 19.44 -21.51 -8.27
C THR A 522 20.11 -20.19 -7.87
N ALA A 523 19.93 -19.14 -8.66
CA ALA A 523 20.55 -17.85 -8.40
C ALA A 523 19.93 -17.17 -7.17
N PRO A 524 20.70 -16.73 -6.16
CA PRO A 524 20.15 -15.95 -5.08
C PRO A 524 19.98 -14.47 -5.47
N TRP A 525 18.87 -13.86 -5.06
CA TRP A 525 18.63 -12.42 -5.13
C TRP A 525 18.55 -11.83 -3.72
N PHE A 526 19.55 -11.02 -3.39
CA PHE A 526 19.72 -10.40 -2.08
C PHE A 526 19.32 -8.92 -2.09
N ASN A 527 18.62 -8.50 -1.03
CA ASN A 527 18.17 -7.13 -0.82
C ASN A 527 18.89 -6.50 0.38
N MET A 528 19.86 -5.62 0.12
CA MET A 528 20.65 -5.01 1.19
C MET A 528 19.77 -4.08 2.06
N PRO A 529 19.87 -4.12 3.40
CA PRO A 529 19.10 -3.22 4.27
C PRO A 529 19.31 -1.75 3.93
N HIS A 530 18.25 -0.93 4.00
CA HIS A 530 18.34 0.49 3.63
C HIS A 530 19.37 1.26 4.47
N ARG A 531 19.56 0.90 5.75
CA ARG A 531 20.51 1.56 6.65
C ARG A 531 21.91 0.94 6.65
N ALA A 532 22.14 -0.13 5.88
CA ALA A 532 23.40 -0.85 5.88
C ALA A 532 24.56 0.07 5.45
N ASP A 533 25.63 0.05 6.24
CA ASP A 533 26.85 0.75 5.91
C ASP A 533 27.68 0.00 4.84
N ASP A 534 28.73 0.64 4.36
CA ASP A 534 29.61 0.06 3.33
C ASP A 534 30.35 -1.18 3.84
N THR A 535 30.58 -1.30 5.16
CA THR A 535 31.25 -2.45 5.76
C THR A 535 30.34 -3.67 5.76
N TYR A 536 29.06 -3.50 6.12
CA TYR A 536 28.03 -4.53 6.02
C TYR A 536 27.96 -5.05 4.58
N THR A 537 27.77 -4.13 3.64
CA THR A 537 27.62 -4.44 2.21
C THR A 537 28.83 -5.20 1.68
N ARG A 538 30.04 -4.72 1.98
CA ARG A 538 31.28 -5.35 1.51
C ARG A 538 31.48 -6.75 2.08
N LYS A 539 31.23 -6.95 3.38
CA LYS A 539 31.35 -8.27 4.02
C LYS A 539 30.28 -9.24 3.54
N PHE A 540 29.07 -8.77 3.28
CA PHE A 540 28.01 -9.59 2.68
C PHE A 540 28.42 -10.05 1.28
N ALA A 541 28.87 -9.11 0.43
CA ALA A 541 29.37 -9.43 -0.91
C ALA A 541 30.55 -10.42 -0.86
N THR A 542 31.48 -10.27 0.08
CA THR A 542 32.62 -11.19 0.25
C THR A 542 32.14 -12.58 0.64
N LEU A 543 31.20 -12.68 1.59
CA LEU A 543 30.63 -13.95 2.01
C LEU A 543 29.98 -14.69 0.82
N VAL A 544 29.20 -13.98 0.01
CA VAL A 544 28.56 -14.55 -1.20
C VAL A 544 29.61 -14.95 -2.23
N GLN A 545 30.59 -14.09 -2.52
CA GLN A 545 31.65 -14.38 -3.49
C GLN A 545 32.44 -15.65 -3.12
N GLU A 546 32.68 -15.87 -1.83
CA GLU A 546 33.46 -16.99 -1.28
C GLU A 546 32.65 -18.30 -1.19
N GLN A 547 31.35 -18.24 -0.92
CA GLN A 547 30.55 -19.43 -0.59
C GLN A 547 29.49 -19.82 -1.63
N LEU A 548 29.03 -18.88 -2.46
CA LEU A 548 28.10 -19.20 -3.54
C LEU A 548 28.84 -20.05 -4.58
N ASP A 549 28.17 -21.09 -5.09
CA ASP A 549 28.71 -21.93 -6.16
C ASP A 549 29.19 -21.07 -7.33
N PHE A 550 30.33 -21.45 -7.91
CA PHE A 550 31.02 -20.64 -8.91
C PHE A 550 30.24 -20.55 -10.22
N ASP A 551 29.39 -21.54 -10.51
CA ASP A 551 28.50 -21.59 -11.67
C ASP A 551 27.23 -20.71 -11.51
N LEU A 552 26.96 -20.19 -10.31
CA LEU A 552 25.79 -19.37 -10.02
C LEU A 552 26.09 -17.86 -10.07
N GLN A 553 25.07 -17.11 -10.46
CA GLN A 553 25.05 -15.64 -10.42
C GLN A 553 24.32 -15.16 -9.17
N ALA A 554 24.80 -14.07 -8.57
CA ALA A 554 24.09 -13.37 -7.50
C ALA A 554 23.39 -12.13 -8.06
N TYR A 555 22.11 -11.97 -7.75
CA TYR A 555 21.39 -10.72 -7.95
C TYR A 555 21.52 -9.86 -6.68
N VAL A 556 21.84 -8.59 -6.85
CA VAL A 556 21.95 -7.63 -5.73
C VAL A 556 21.07 -6.42 -5.99
N GLU A 557 20.23 -6.12 -5.01
CA GLU A 557 19.35 -4.96 -4.98
C GLU A 557 19.58 -4.17 -3.68
N TYR A 558 19.52 -2.85 -3.76
CA TYR A 558 19.51 -2.01 -2.56
C TYR A 558 18.09 -1.81 -2.06
N SER A 559 17.82 -2.28 -0.85
CA SER A 559 16.53 -2.18 -0.16
C SER A 559 15.39 -2.85 -0.94
N ASN A 560 14.17 -2.40 -0.71
CA ASN A 560 12.93 -2.83 -1.35
C ASN A 560 11.99 -1.61 -1.36
N GLU A 561 11.32 -1.36 -2.48
CA GLU A 561 10.29 -0.32 -2.64
C GLU A 561 10.57 1.00 -1.90
N VAL A 562 11.75 1.61 -2.12
CA VAL A 562 12.09 2.91 -1.48
C VAL A 562 11.17 4.04 -1.93
N TRP A 563 10.36 3.81 -2.97
CA TRP A 563 9.27 4.67 -3.41
C TRP A 563 8.01 4.59 -2.51
N ASN A 564 7.85 3.52 -1.72
CA ASN A 564 6.65 3.24 -0.95
C ASN A 564 6.75 3.85 0.47
N TRP A 565 6.03 4.95 0.68
CA TRP A 565 5.98 5.71 1.94
C TRP A 565 5.33 4.96 3.11
N GLN A 566 4.80 3.75 2.91
CA GLN A 566 4.39 2.89 4.03
C GLN A 566 5.61 2.40 4.83
N PHE A 567 6.74 2.17 4.16
CA PHE A 567 7.95 1.66 4.79
C PHE A 567 8.90 2.77 5.28
N GLU A 568 9.67 2.46 6.32
CA GLU A 568 10.68 3.34 6.90
C GLU A 568 11.80 3.67 5.91
N GLN A 569 12.13 2.78 4.96
CA GLN A 569 13.19 3.06 3.98
C GLN A 569 12.91 4.29 3.11
N ALA A 570 11.66 4.57 2.74
CA ALA A 570 11.30 5.77 1.98
C ALA A 570 11.54 7.04 2.80
N ARG A 571 11.09 7.03 4.07
CA ARG A 571 11.31 8.12 5.03
C ARG A 571 12.80 8.33 5.28
N TRP A 572 13.55 7.26 5.48
CA TRP A 572 14.98 7.32 5.70
C TRP A 572 15.73 7.90 4.49
N ALA A 573 15.37 7.49 3.27
CA ALA A 573 15.95 8.04 2.05
C ALA A 573 15.67 9.55 1.90
N ASP A 574 14.45 9.99 2.24
CA ASP A 574 14.11 11.41 2.24
C ASP A 574 14.92 12.19 3.29
N GLU A 575 15.04 11.66 4.51
CA GLU A 575 15.88 12.28 5.54
C GLU A 575 17.34 12.39 5.11
N GLN A 576 17.90 11.38 4.43
CA GLN A 576 19.27 11.49 3.91
C GLN A 576 19.37 12.54 2.81
N ALA A 577 18.44 12.55 1.85
CA ALA A 577 18.41 13.54 0.78
C ALA A 577 18.33 14.97 1.34
N GLN A 578 17.45 15.20 2.33
CA GLN A 578 17.33 16.47 3.03
C GLN A 578 18.62 16.86 3.78
N ARG A 579 19.29 15.91 4.43
CA ARG A 579 20.56 16.17 5.13
C ARG A 579 21.70 16.55 4.19
N ILE A 580 21.78 15.92 3.02
CA ILE A 580 22.90 16.08 2.09
C ILE A 580 22.69 17.29 1.17
N TRP A 581 21.51 17.44 0.57
CA TRP A 581 21.24 18.46 -0.44
C TRP A 581 20.33 19.59 0.04
N GLY A 582 19.53 19.34 1.09
CA GLY A 582 18.35 20.15 1.38
C GLY A 582 17.29 20.05 0.27
N GLY A 583 16.12 20.65 0.49
CA GLY A 583 15.00 20.60 -0.47
C GLY A 583 13.96 19.52 -0.13
N ARG A 584 12.99 19.35 -1.03
CA ARG A 584 11.90 18.35 -0.93
C ARG A 584 11.90 17.49 -2.19
N ASP A 585 11.30 16.30 -2.12
CA ASP A 585 11.08 15.42 -3.27
C ASP A 585 12.36 14.90 -3.95
N LEU A 586 13.41 14.64 -3.16
CA LEU A 586 14.73 14.21 -3.64
C LEU A 586 15.11 12.77 -3.21
N TRP A 587 14.23 12.08 -2.47
CA TRP A 587 14.54 10.77 -1.88
C TRP A 587 14.84 9.71 -2.94
N MET A 588 14.23 9.79 -4.13
CA MET A 588 14.50 8.84 -5.22
C MET A 588 15.86 9.09 -5.91
N GLN A 589 16.36 10.34 -5.94
CA GLN A 589 17.74 10.60 -6.38
C GLN A 589 18.75 10.07 -5.37
N PHE A 590 18.46 10.22 -4.08
CA PHE A 590 19.29 9.64 -3.03
C PHE A 590 19.29 8.10 -3.11
N TYR A 591 18.13 7.48 -3.30
CA TYR A 591 18.00 6.05 -3.53
C TYR A 591 18.84 5.59 -4.73
N GLY A 592 18.68 6.21 -5.90
CA GLY A 592 19.46 5.84 -7.10
C GLY A 592 20.97 5.97 -6.88
N GLY A 593 21.41 7.06 -6.23
CA GLY A 593 22.80 7.27 -5.89
C GLY A 593 23.35 6.22 -4.91
N ARG A 594 22.64 5.95 -3.82
CA ARG A 594 23.07 4.96 -2.82
C ARG A 594 23.05 3.53 -3.37
N ALA A 595 22.08 3.20 -4.21
CA ALA A 595 22.06 1.93 -4.92
C ALA A 595 23.30 1.78 -5.82
N ALA A 596 23.70 2.84 -6.52
CA ALA A 596 24.90 2.83 -7.36
C ALA A 596 26.19 2.63 -6.55
N GLU A 597 26.27 3.17 -5.32
CA GLU A 597 27.40 2.92 -4.41
C GLU A 597 27.48 1.45 -3.99
N ILE A 598 26.34 0.84 -3.64
CA ILE A 598 26.28 -0.59 -3.27
C ILE A 598 26.65 -1.48 -4.45
N SER A 599 26.12 -1.18 -5.64
CA SER A 599 26.49 -1.87 -6.88
C SER A 599 28.01 -1.84 -7.13
N GLN A 600 28.65 -0.70 -6.90
CA GLN A 600 30.11 -0.56 -7.01
C GLN A 600 30.85 -1.38 -5.96
N ILE A 601 30.40 -1.39 -4.69
CA ILE A 601 31.00 -2.22 -3.64
C ILE A 601 30.98 -3.71 -4.03
N TRP A 602 29.85 -4.21 -4.53
CA TRP A 602 29.75 -5.59 -4.99
C TRP A 602 30.63 -5.86 -6.20
N THR A 603 30.66 -4.93 -7.17
CA THR A 603 31.55 -5.01 -8.35
C THR A 603 33.02 -5.10 -7.92
N ASP A 604 33.46 -4.28 -6.97
CA ASP A 604 34.83 -4.27 -6.45
C ASP A 604 35.20 -5.60 -5.77
N VAL A 605 34.27 -6.18 -5.00
CA VAL A 605 34.50 -7.44 -4.28
C VAL A 605 34.59 -8.62 -5.24
N PHE A 606 33.70 -8.69 -6.23
CA PHE A 606 33.74 -9.74 -7.25
C PHE A 606 34.89 -9.55 -8.26
N GLY A 607 35.38 -8.32 -8.42
CA GLY A 607 36.47 -7.99 -9.32
C GLY A 607 36.18 -8.44 -10.76
N ASP A 608 37.12 -9.18 -11.36
CA ASP A 608 36.97 -9.71 -12.72
C ASP A 608 35.78 -10.67 -12.88
N GLN A 609 35.32 -11.30 -11.79
CA GLN A 609 34.17 -12.22 -11.81
C GLN A 609 32.83 -11.49 -11.92
N SER A 610 32.79 -10.17 -11.68
CA SER A 610 31.54 -9.41 -11.66
C SER A 610 30.73 -9.52 -12.95
N LYS A 611 31.39 -9.66 -14.11
CA LYS A 611 30.71 -9.79 -15.42
C LYS A 611 30.00 -11.11 -15.62
N GLU A 612 30.43 -12.16 -14.91
CA GLU A 612 29.94 -13.52 -15.08
C GLU A 612 29.04 -13.94 -13.92
N ARG A 613 29.30 -13.43 -12.70
CA ARG A 613 28.69 -13.91 -11.45
C ARG A 613 27.82 -12.89 -10.72
N LEU A 614 27.64 -11.68 -11.24
CA LEU A 614 26.89 -10.62 -10.56
C LEU A 614 25.89 -9.95 -11.51
N ILE A 615 24.64 -9.84 -11.07
CA ILE A 615 23.58 -9.05 -11.69
C ILE A 615 23.20 -7.93 -10.72
N ARG A 616 23.47 -6.69 -11.10
CA ARG A 616 23.13 -5.51 -10.29
C ARG A 616 21.76 -5.01 -10.70
N VAL A 617 20.84 -4.96 -9.73
CA VAL A 617 19.43 -4.64 -9.94
C VAL A 617 19.10 -3.26 -9.35
N LEU A 618 18.38 -2.46 -10.14
CA LEU A 618 17.78 -1.19 -9.71
C LEU A 618 16.27 -1.25 -9.93
N ALA A 619 15.47 -0.98 -8.88
CA ALA A 619 14.02 -1.12 -8.92
C ALA A 619 13.29 0.25 -8.97
N THR A 620 12.04 0.26 -9.46
CA THR A 620 11.15 1.44 -9.41
C THR A 620 9.70 1.06 -9.09
N GLN A 621 8.83 2.07 -9.00
CA GLN A 621 7.39 1.92 -8.95
C GLN A 621 6.82 1.81 -10.39
N THR A 622 5.99 0.78 -10.64
CA THR A 622 5.51 0.44 -12.00
C THR A 622 4.44 1.39 -12.56
N GLY A 623 3.46 1.79 -11.75
CA GLY A 623 2.32 2.61 -12.18
C GLY A 623 2.61 4.12 -12.28
N TRP A 624 3.67 4.62 -11.64
CA TRP A 624 4.08 6.03 -11.59
C TRP A 624 5.16 6.27 -12.65
N LEU A 625 4.71 6.30 -13.89
CA LEU A 625 5.57 6.50 -15.06
C LEU A 625 6.31 7.85 -14.95
N GLY A 626 7.64 7.81 -15.06
CA GLY A 626 8.54 8.96 -14.96
C GLY A 626 9.23 9.08 -13.59
N LEU A 627 8.76 8.39 -12.55
CA LEU A 627 9.44 8.40 -11.24
C LEU A 627 10.87 7.85 -11.36
N GLU A 628 11.06 6.84 -12.22
CA GLU A 628 12.33 6.19 -12.47
C GLU A 628 13.40 7.15 -13.01
N GLU A 629 13.03 8.28 -13.62
CA GLU A 629 13.99 9.26 -14.12
C GLU A 629 14.86 9.84 -13.00
N GLN A 630 14.29 10.03 -11.80
CA GLN A 630 15.05 10.48 -10.64
C GLN A 630 16.06 9.44 -10.18
N ILE A 631 15.71 8.16 -10.30
CA ILE A 631 16.52 7.02 -9.87
C ILE A 631 17.67 6.80 -10.87
N LEU A 632 17.34 6.72 -12.15
CA LEU A 632 18.28 6.38 -13.23
C LEU A 632 19.32 7.47 -13.47
N ASN A 633 18.95 8.73 -13.25
CA ASN A 633 19.82 9.88 -13.53
C ASN A 633 20.47 10.50 -12.28
N ALA A 634 19.73 10.59 -11.16
CA ALA A 634 20.16 11.21 -9.90
C ALA A 634 21.15 12.39 -10.07
N PRO A 635 20.74 13.49 -10.71
CA PRO A 635 21.66 14.57 -11.08
C PRO A 635 22.39 15.20 -9.89
N LEU A 636 21.75 15.31 -8.72
CA LEU A 636 22.41 15.85 -7.53
C LEU A 636 23.55 14.96 -7.04
N TRP A 637 23.31 13.64 -6.90
CA TRP A 637 24.34 12.68 -6.53
C TRP A 637 25.48 12.61 -7.55
N THR A 638 25.16 12.66 -8.84
CA THR A 638 26.14 12.67 -9.92
C THR A 638 27.04 13.91 -9.85
N ALA A 639 26.49 15.07 -9.48
CA ALA A 639 27.23 16.33 -9.41
C ALA A 639 28.20 16.41 -8.21
N GLU A 640 28.03 15.59 -7.16
CA GLU A 640 28.88 15.63 -5.97
C GLU A 640 30.33 15.22 -6.23
N VAL A 641 30.56 14.31 -7.19
CA VAL A 641 31.88 13.77 -7.50
C VAL A 641 32.08 13.77 -9.01
N ALA A 642 33.11 14.45 -9.49
CA ALA A 642 33.31 14.73 -10.92
C ALA A 642 33.36 13.47 -11.82
N ASP A 643 33.78 12.32 -11.27
CA ASP A 643 33.91 11.06 -12.02
C ASP A 643 32.68 10.14 -11.86
N ARG A 644 31.64 10.55 -11.12
CA ARG A 644 30.38 9.79 -11.07
C ARG A 644 29.66 9.88 -12.41
N ARG A 645 29.08 8.77 -12.81
CA ARG A 645 28.17 8.66 -13.95
C ARG A 645 26.73 8.58 -13.43
N PRO A 646 25.69 8.75 -14.27
CA PRO A 646 24.32 8.48 -13.86
C PRO A 646 24.17 7.06 -13.28
N PRO A 647 23.34 6.85 -12.22
CA PRO A 647 23.13 5.55 -11.60
C PRO A 647 22.88 4.41 -12.58
N ALA A 648 22.07 4.62 -13.62
CA ALA A 648 21.76 3.60 -14.63
C ALA A 648 23.01 2.92 -15.24
N SER A 649 24.15 3.61 -15.31
CA SER A 649 25.40 3.07 -15.87
C SER A 649 26.15 2.07 -14.98
N TYR A 650 25.64 1.82 -13.77
CA TYR A 650 26.20 0.88 -12.79
C TYR A 650 25.35 -0.38 -12.61
N PHE A 651 24.26 -0.55 -13.37
CA PHE A 651 23.36 -1.69 -13.23
C PHE A 651 23.32 -2.53 -14.50
N ASP A 652 22.87 -3.77 -14.34
CA ASP A 652 22.65 -4.73 -15.44
C ASP A 652 21.15 -4.89 -15.71
N ALA A 653 20.32 -4.78 -14.66
CA ALA A 653 18.89 -4.97 -14.74
C ALA A 653 18.09 -3.84 -14.08
N TYR A 654 16.93 -3.55 -14.67
CA TYR A 654 15.92 -2.61 -14.20
C TYR A 654 14.66 -3.38 -13.84
N ALA A 655 14.26 -3.30 -12.57
CA ALA A 655 13.18 -4.12 -12.02
C ALA A 655 11.89 -3.31 -11.79
N VAL A 656 10.77 -3.90 -12.20
CA VAL A 656 9.40 -3.39 -11.97
C VAL A 656 8.54 -4.46 -11.29
N THR A 657 7.35 -4.09 -10.86
CA THR A 657 6.29 -5.05 -10.47
C THR A 657 5.40 -5.41 -11.67
N GLY A 658 4.60 -6.48 -11.51
CA GLY A 658 3.57 -6.90 -12.47
C GLY A 658 2.25 -7.20 -11.78
N TYR A 659 1.80 -6.29 -10.94
CA TYR A 659 0.54 -6.42 -10.21
C TYR A 659 -0.66 -6.16 -11.09
N PHE A 660 -1.73 -6.92 -10.88
CA PHE A 660 -3.01 -6.71 -11.55
C PHE A 660 -4.19 -6.97 -10.59
N GLY A 661 -5.33 -6.34 -10.89
CA GLY A 661 -6.61 -6.62 -10.22
C GLY A 661 -6.72 -6.09 -8.78
N GLY A 662 -5.77 -5.27 -8.33
CA GLY A 662 -5.82 -4.60 -7.02
C GLY A 662 -7.00 -3.64 -6.88
N ILE A 663 -7.36 -2.92 -7.94
CA ILE A 663 -8.53 -2.02 -7.96
C ILE A 663 -9.81 -2.79 -7.68
N LEU A 664 -9.91 -4.09 -8.00
CA LEU A 664 -11.10 -4.89 -7.69
C LEU A 664 -11.41 -4.90 -6.18
N GLY A 665 -10.38 -4.80 -5.35
CA GLY A 665 -10.47 -4.73 -3.90
C GLY A 665 -10.91 -3.39 -3.31
N SER A 666 -11.09 -2.37 -4.14
CA SER A 666 -11.31 -1.01 -3.69
C SER A 666 -12.71 -0.78 -3.13
N LYS A 667 -12.86 0.33 -2.39
CA LYS A 667 -14.13 0.77 -1.81
C LYS A 667 -15.20 1.03 -2.87
N GLU A 668 -14.77 1.39 -4.07
CA GLU A 668 -15.61 1.73 -5.23
C GLU A 668 -16.14 0.47 -5.92
N ARG A 669 -15.38 -0.64 -5.87
CA ARG A 669 -15.77 -1.92 -6.49
C ARG A 669 -16.65 -2.80 -5.60
N ALA A 670 -16.70 -2.54 -4.30
CA ALA A 670 -17.47 -3.34 -3.35
C ALA A 670 -18.97 -3.50 -3.69
N PRO A 671 -19.73 -2.46 -4.14
CA PRO A 671 -21.13 -2.65 -4.54
C PRO A 671 -21.30 -3.57 -5.75
N VAL A 672 -20.39 -3.47 -6.72
CA VAL A 672 -20.36 -4.32 -7.92
C VAL A 672 -20.10 -5.77 -7.52
N LEU A 673 -19.06 -6.01 -6.71
CA LEU A 673 -18.77 -7.33 -6.17
C LEU A 673 -19.94 -7.92 -5.39
N ARG A 674 -20.58 -7.15 -4.49
CA ARG A 674 -21.74 -7.62 -3.74
C ARG A 674 -22.91 -7.98 -4.64
N ALA A 675 -23.13 -7.24 -5.73
CA ALA A 675 -24.14 -7.57 -6.73
C ALA A 675 -23.81 -8.90 -7.44
N TRP A 676 -22.57 -9.09 -7.87
CA TRP A 676 -22.10 -10.34 -8.49
C TRP A 676 -22.25 -11.54 -7.54
N LEU A 677 -21.87 -11.38 -6.27
CA LEU A 677 -22.01 -12.43 -5.26
C LEU A 677 -23.47 -12.78 -4.99
N ALA A 678 -24.35 -11.77 -4.92
CA ALA A 678 -25.78 -11.97 -4.73
C ALA A 678 -26.43 -12.68 -5.93
N GLU A 679 -26.09 -12.25 -7.15
CA GLU A 679 -26.55 -12.86 -8.40
C GLU A 679 -26.10 -14.32 -8.50
N SER A 680 -24.81 -14.56 -8.30
CA SER A 680 -24.20 -15.89 -8.35
C SER A 680 -24.86 -16.85 -7.36
N ARG A 681 -25.05 -16.42 -6.11
CA ARG A 681 -25.74 -17.23 -5.09
C ARG A 681 -27.22 -17.48 -5.41
N SER A 682 -27.91 -16.51 -5.99
CA SER A 682 -29.30 -16.65 -6.42
C SER A 682 -29.43 -17.70 -7.53
N LEU A 683 -28.53 -17.66 -8.51
CA LEU A 683 -28.50 -18.63 -9.61
C LEU A 683 -28.17 -20.04 -9.13
N ALA A 684 -27.19 -20.20 -8.24
CA ALA A 684 -26.87 -21.49 -7.62
C ALA A 684 -28.10 -22.09 -6.89
N ALA A 685 -28.87 -21.26 -6.19
CA ALA A 685 -30.10 -21.69 -5.53
C ALA A 685 -31.21 -22.07 -6.53
N GLU A 686 -31.31 -21.39 -7.67
CA GLU A 686 -32.24 -21.77 -8.73
C GLU A 686 -31.84 -23.07 -9.42
N GLN A 687 -30.56 -23.27 -9.71
CA GLN A 687 -30.04 -24.51 -10.28
C GLN A 687 -30.26 -25.70 -9.33
N ALA A 688 -29.99 -25.53 -8.03
CA ALA A 688 -30.28 -26.57 -7.03
C ALA A 688 -31.77 -26.98 -7.05
N ARG A 689 -32.68 -26.01 -7.13
CA ARG A 689 -34.13 -26.26 -7.22
C ARG A 689 -34.49 -26.98 -8.52
N SER A 690 -33.94 -26.52 -9.65
CA SER A 690 -34.18 -27.10 -10.97
C SER A 690 -33.67 -28.53 -11.09
N ASN A 691 -32.56 -28.84 -10.40
CA ASN A 691 -31.98 -30.19 -10.29
C ASN A 691 -32.73 -31.08 -9.27
N GLY A 692 -33.74 -30.55 -8.58
CA GLY A 692 -34.54 -31.28 -7.60
C GLY A 692 -33.84 -31.57 -6.28
N LEU A 693 -32.70 -30.92 -6.00
CA LEU A 693 -31.93 -31.08 -4.77
C LEU A 693 -32.70 -30.48 -3.58
N LYS A 694 -32.57 -31.08 -2.39
CA LYS A 694 -33.27 -30.65 -1.17
C LYS A 694 -32.41 -30.83 0.08
N GLY A 695 -32.69 -30.06 1.13
CA GLY A 695 -32.01 -30.15 2.41
C GLY A 695 -30.50 -29.94 2.26
N GLU A 696 -29.70 -30.76 2.95
CA GLU A 696 -28.23 -30.69 2.93
C GLU A 696 -27.62 -30.80 1.53
N GLU A 697 -28.25 -31.55 0.61
CA GLU A 697 -27.77 -31.68 -0.76
C GLU A 697 -27.90 -30.36 -1.54
N ALA A 698 -28.98 -29.60 -1.31
CA ALA A 698 -29.15 -28.29 -1.94
C ALA A 698 -28.22 -27.25 -1.30
N GLU A 699 -28.03 -27.29 0.02
CA GLU A 699 -27.11 -26.38 0.71
C GLU A 699 -25.66 -26.59 0.27
N ARG A 700 -25.21 -27.84 0.14
CA ARG A 700 -23.89 -28.17 -0.39
C ARG A 700 -23.72 -27.68 -1.83
N PHE A 701 -24.69 -27.94 -2.70
CA PHE A 701 -24.66 -27.45 -4.09
C PHE A 701 -24.57 -25.93 -4.15
N ILE A 702 -25.37 -25.21 -3.35
CA ILE A 702 -25.31 -23.74 -3.32
C ILE A 702 -23.94 -23.27 -2.85
N LEU A 703 -23.35 -23.88 -1.81
CA LEU A 703 -22.03 -23.50 -1.33
C LEU A 703 -20.91 -23.77 -2.35
N GLU A 704 -21.01 -24.87 -3.09
CA GLU A 704 -20.05 -25.23 -4.15
C GLU A 704 -20.14 -24.26 -5.35
N HIS A 705 -21.34 -23.79 -5.69
CA HIS A 705 -21.59 -22.97 -6.88
C HIS A 705 -21.88 -21.49 -6.59
N GLN A 706 -21.72 -21.02 -5.34
CA GLN A 706 -22.11 -19.65 -4.95
C GLN A 706 -21.27 -18.56 -5.62
N TYR A 707 -20.11 -18.89 -6.20
CA TYR A 707 -19.20 -17.92 -6.81
C TYR A 707 -19.07 -18.02 -8.34
N ASP A 708 -19.67 -19.02 -9.00
CA ASP A 708 -19.44 -19.30 -10.44
C ASP A 708 -19.60 -18.07 -11.35
N ILE A 709 -20.67 -17.29 -11.17
CA ILE A 709 -20.91 -16.07 -11.98
C ILE A 709 -19.96 -14.95 -11.57
N ALA A 710 -19.72 -14.79 -10.27
CA ALA A 710 -18.83 -13.76 -9.75
C ALA A 710 -17.37 -13.98 -10.20
N VAL A 711 -16.92 -15.25 -10.27
CA VAL A 711 -15.62 -15.65 -10.79
C VAL A 711 -15.50 -15.25 -12.26
N ALA A 712 -16.49 -15.59 -13.10
CA ALA A 712 -16.48 -15.24 -14.51
C ALA A 712 -16.46 -13.71 -14.73
N GLN A 713 -17.27 -12.96 -13.97
CA GLN A 713 -17.32 -11.50 -14.05
C GLN A 713 -16.01 -10.85 -13.57
N ALA A 714 -15.43 -11.33 -12.48
CA ALA A 714 -14.15 -10.83 -11.97
C ALA A 714 -12.99 -11.11 -12.94
N ALA A 715 -12.98 -12.29 -13.59
CA ALA A 715 -11.97 -12.63 -14.58
C ALA A 715 -12.00 -11.65 -15.77
N ILE A 716 -13.19 -11.40 -16.34
CA ILE A 716 -13.36 -10.45 -17.44
C ILE A 716 -12.97 -9.04 -17.01
N GLU A 717 -13.44 -8.59 -15.83
CA GLU A 717 -13.12 -7.25 -15.33
C GLU A 717 -11.61 -7.05 -15.15
N ILE A 718 -10.88 -8.05 -14.66
CA ILE A 718 -9.43 -7.97 -14.49
C ILE A 718 -8.69 -8.09 -15.83
N GLU A 719 -9.22 -8.86 -16.78
CA GLU A 719 -8.61 -9.03 -18.09
C GLU A 719 -8.58 -7.70 -18.86
N ASP A 720 -9.71 -7.01 -18.97
CA ASP A 720 -9.86 -5.84 -19.84
C ASP A 720 -10.85 -4.77 -19.37
N GLY A 721 -11.49 -4.96 -18.21
CA GLY A 721 -12.40 -3.97 -17.63
C GLY A 721 -13.76 -3.87 -18.32
N LEU A 722 -14.14 -4.84 -19.17
CA LEU A 722 -15.39 -4.78 -19.94
C LEU A 722 -16.65 -4.72 -19.08
N VAL A 723 -16.64 -5.25 -17.86
CA VAL A 723 -17.85 -5.32 -17.02
C VAL A 723 -18.23 -3.94 -16.49
N THR A 724 -17.24 -3.11 -16.16
CA THR A 724 -17.48 -1.76 -15.65
C THR A 724 -17.10 -0.63 -16.60
N GLY A 725 -16.41 -0.95 -17.70
CA GLY A 725 -15.89 0.01 -18.68
C GLY A 725 -14.64 0.75 -18.21
N ASN A 726 -13.95 0.28 -17.18
CA ASN A 726 -12.71 0.88 -16.67
C ASN A 726 -11.53 -0.10 -16.85
N VAL A 727 -10.55 0.33 -17.65
CA VAL A 727 -9.35 -0.45 -18.00
C VAL A 727 -8.20 -0.30 -17.01
N ASP A 728 -8.31 0.59 -16.02
CA ASP A 728 -7.24 0.83 -15.04
C ASP A 728 -6.94 -0.45 -14.25
N ASP A 729 -5.65 -0.78 -14.06
CA ASP A 729 -5.16 -1.95 -13.31
C ASP A 729 -5.63 -3.32 -13.85
N THR A 730 -6.00 -3.34 -15.14
CA THR A 730 -6.29 -4.57 -15.89
C THR A 730 -5.02 -5.14 -16.51
N LEU A 731 -5.05 -6.44 -16.84
CA LEU A 731 -3.95 -7.05 -17.58
C LEU A 731 -3.75 -6.39 -18.95
N THR A 732 -4.83 -6.00 -19.63
CA THR A 732 -4.74 -5.31 -20.92
C THR A 732 -3.99 -3.98 -20.81
N ASP A 733 -4.24 -3.18 -19.77
CA ASP A 733 -3.53 -1.92 -19.54
C ASP A 733 -2.07 -2.14 -19.12
N LEU A 734 -1.84 -3.11 -18.22
CA LEU A 734 -0.49 -3.49 -17.78
C LEU A 734 0.37 -3.92 -18.98
N LEU A 735 -0.10 -4.90 -19.77
CA LEU A 735 0.62 -5.48 -20.89
C LEU A 735 0.68 -4.56 -22.11
N GLY A 736 -0.33 -3.70 -22.32
CA GLY A 736 -0.47 -2.88 -23.51
C GLY A 736 0.09 -1.46 -23.40
N ARG A 737 0.23 -0.92 -22.18
CA ARG A 737 0.70 0.45 -21.96
C ARG A 737 1.85 0.55 -20.96
N VAL A 738 1.72 -0.09 -19.80
CA VAL A 738 2.63 0.11 -18.66
C VAL A 738 3.95 -0.62 -18.86
N LEU A 739 3.94 -1.92 -19.15
CA LEU A 739 5.16 -2.69 -19.39
C LEU A 739 5.92 -2.27 -20.67
N PRO A 740 5.26 -1.97 -21.82
CA PRO A 740 5.95 -1.41 -22.98
C PRO A 740 6.69 -0.09 -22.70
N TYR A 741 6.13 0.75 -21.82
CA TYR A 741 6.78 1.98 -21.39
C TYR A 741 8.10 1.66 -20.65
N HIS A 742 8.04 0.77 -19.66
CA HIS A 742 9.21 0.37 -18.88
C HIS A 742 10.26 -0.36 -19.73
N LYS A 743 9.84 -1.14 -20.73
CA LYS A 743 10.75 -1.72 -21.71
C LYS A 743 11.51 -0.66 -22.50
N THR A 744 10.81 0.39 -22.93
CA THR A 744 11.44 1.53 -23.63
C THR A 744 12.45 2.25 -22.74
N VAL A 745 12.17 2.37 -21.44
CA VAL A 745 13.13 2.94 -20.47
C VAL A 745 14.35 2.04 -20.32
N ALA A 746 14.15 0.74 -20.11
CA ALA A 746 15.24 -0.24 -19.97
C ALA A 746 16.17 -0.23 -21.20
N ASP A 747 15.59 -0.27 -22.40
CA ASP A 747 16.35 -0.26 -23.67
C ASP A 747 17.16 1.03 -23.87
N ARG A 748 16.63 2.18 -23.45
CA ARG A 748 17.34 3.47 -23.53
C ARG A 748 18.63 3.45 -22.71
N HIS A 749 18.65 2.72 -21.61
CA HIS A 749 19.78 2.61 -20.69
C HIS A 749 20.61 1.34 -20.89
N GLY A 750 20.19 0.42 -21.77
CA GLY A 750 20.87 -0.85 -22.01
C GLY A 750 20.77 -1.81 -20.82
N LEU A 751 19.64 -1.77 -20.11
CA LEU A 751 19.34 -2.61 -18.95
C LEU A 751 18.36 -3.72 -19.35
N ASP A 752 18.49 -4.89 -18.73
CA ASP A 752 17.50 -5.95 -18.83
C ASP A 752 16.25 -5.56 -18.02
N LEU A 753 15.07 -5.60 -18.64
CA LEU A 753 13.81 -5.41 -17.92
C LEU A 753 13.48 -6.70 -17.17
N ILE A 754 13.48 -6.66 -15.83
CA ILE A 754 13.12 -7.79 -14.97
C ILE A 754 11.93 -7.43 -14.07
N MET A 755 11.30 -8.43 -13.46
CA MET A 755 10.22 -8.22 -12.51
C MET A 755 10.65 -8.67 -11.12
N TYR A 756 10.50 -7.82 -10.10
CA TYR A 756 10.85 -8.17 -8.73
C TYR A 756 9.67 -8.78 -7.95
N GLU A 757 8.43 -8.41 -8.28
CA GLU A 757 7.20 -9.00 -7.73
C GLU A 757 6.07 -8.95 -8.78
N GLY A 758 5.55 -10.11 -9.18
CA GLY A 758 4.50 -10.26 -10.20
C GLY A 758 3.35 -11.16 -9.74
N GLY A 759 2.13 -10.80 -10.13
CA GLY A 759 0.93 -11.60 -9.90
C GLY A 759 -0.29 -10.80 -9.44
N SER A 760 -1.33 -11.54 -9.07
CA SER A 760 -2.59 -11.00 -8.57
C SER A 760 -2.42 -10.18 -7.29
N HIS A 761 -3.00 -8.99 -7.28
CA HIS A 761 -3.22 -8.15 -6.11
C HIS A 761 -4.71 -8.12 -5.69
N VAL A 762 -5.47 -9.17 -6.03
CA VAL A 762 -6.89 -9.28 -5.66
C VAL A 762 -7.04 -9.55 -4.16
N VAL A 763 -7.20 -8.47 -3.40
CA VAL A 763 -7.40 -8.43 -1.94
C VAL A 763 -8.27 -7.24 -1.59
N GLY A 764 -9.00 -7.27 -0.47
CA GLY A 764 -9.71 -6.07 0.00
C GLY A 764 -8.74 -4.93 0.31
N LEU A 765 -9.10 -3.69 -0.02
CA LEU A 765 -8.34 -2.49 0.32
C LEU A 765 -9.07 -1.65 1.36
N GLY A 766 -8.32 -1.14 2.34
CA GLY A 766 -8.88 -0.33 3.42
C GLY A 766 -10.01 -1.07 4.17
N PRO A 767 -11.21 -0.48 4.32
CA PRO A 767 -12.32 -1.12 5.03
C PRO A 767 -12.81 -2.43 4.40
N ILE A 768 -12.54 -2.67 3.10
CA ILE A 768 -13.00 -3.89 2.41
C ILE A 768 -12.30 -5.15 2.95
N VAL A 769 -11.12 -4.99 3.58
CA VAL A 769 -10.43 -6.07 4.31
C VAL A 769 -11.32 -6.69 5.39
N GLU A 770 -12.25 -5.94 5.98
CA GLU A 770 -13.16 -6.45 7.01
C GLU A 770 -14.49 -7.01 6.45
N ASP A 771 -14.69 -6.99 5.12
CA ASP A 771 -15.85 -7.61 4.47
C ASP A 771 -15.59 -9.11 4.28
N GLU A 772 -16.16 -9.93 5.17
CA GLU A 772 -15.98 -11.39 5.17
C GLU A 772 -16.45 -12.05 3.86
N ALA A 773 -17.52 -11.54 3.23
CA ALA A 773 -18.06 -12.14 2.01
C ALA A 773 -17.15 -11.88 0.82
N ILE A 774 -16.65 -10.65 0.69
CA ILE A 774 -15.67 -10.30 -0.35
C ILE A 774 -14.34 -11.01 -0.10
N THR A 775 -13.88 -11.07 1.15
CA THR A 775 -12.65 -11.80 1.51
C THR A 775 -12.75 -13.28 1.17
N ALA A 776 -13.88 -13.92 1.48
CA ALA A 776 -14.12 -15.32 1.13
C ALA A 776 -14.13 -15.53 -0.39
N PHE A 777 -14.75 -14.61 -1.13
CA PHE A 777 -14.73 -14.63 -2.59
C PHE A 777 -13.32 -14.46 -3.16
N PHE A 778 -12.55 -13.47 -2.72
CA PHE A 778 -11.17 -13.26 -3.20
C PHE A 778 -10.26 -14.43 -2.85
N THR A 779 -10.42 -15.01 -1.66
CA THR A 779 -9.72 -16.23 -1.25
C THR A 779 -10.06 -17.38 -2.19
N HIS A 780 -11.32 -17.54 -2.60
CA HIS A 780 -11.71 -18.55 -3.58
C HIS A 780 -11.13 -18.23 -4.97
N PHE A 781 -11.35 -17.02 -5.47
CA PHE A 781 -11.02 -16.58 -6.82
C PHE A 781 -9.54 -16.72 -7.16
N ASN A 782 -8.64 -16.41 -6.22
CA ASN A 782 -7.19 -16.50 -6.44
C ASN A 782 -6.67 -17.92 -6.77
N PHE A 783 -7.48 -18.97 -6.56
CA PHE A 783 -7.12 -20.36 -6.86
C PHE A 783 -8.08 -21.01 -7.87
N THR A 784 -8.82 -20.21 -8.63
CA THR A 784 -9.71 -20.70 -9.71
C THR A 784 -8.96 -20.92 -11.03
N PRO A 785 -9.50 -21.74 -11.95
CA PRO A 785 -8.96 -21.86 -13.31
C PRO A 785 -8.86 -20.53 -14.06
N GLU A 786 -9.81 -19.62 -13.81
CA GLU A 786 -9.82 -18.26 -14.38
C GLU A 786 -8.62 -17.45 -13.93
N MET A 787 -8.25 -17.53 -12.64
CA MET A 787 -7.00 -16.90 -12.17
C MET A 787 -5.77 -17.55 -12.81
N GLY A 788 -5.77 -18.87 -13.00
CA GLY A 788 -4.73 -19.56 -13.77
C GLY A 788 -4.56 -18.96 -15.17
N LYS A 789 -5.66 -18.77 -15.90
CA LYS A 789 -5.65 -18.15 -17.23
C LYS A 789 -5.13 -16.70 -17.21
N LEU A 790 -5.49 -15.91 -16.20
CA LEU A 790 -4.94 -14.55 -16.04
C LEU A 790 -3.41 -14.57 -15.83
N TYR A 791 -2.89 -15.56 -15.11
CA TYR A 791 -1.44 -15.77 -14.99
C TYR A 791 -0.80 -16.21 -16.30
N GLU A 792 -1.43 -17.09 -17.09
CA GLU A 792 -0.94 -17.45 -18.43
C GLU A 792 -0.80 -16.22 -19.32
N MET A 793 -1.80 -15.34 -19.30
CA MET A 793 -1.79 -14.08 -20.05
C MET A 793 -0.68 -13.13 -19.58
N LEU A 794 -0.52 -12.96 -18.26
CA LEU A 794 0.55 -12.14 -17.70
C LEU A 794 1.93 -12.64 -18.13
N LEU A 795 2.16 -13.95 -18.03
CA LEU A 795 3.44 -14.59 -18.32
C LEU A 795 3.79 -14.58 -19.81
N ALA A 796 2.82 -14.83 -20.69
CA ALA A 796 3.01 -14.72 -22.12
C ALA A 796 3.25 -13.26 -22.53
N GLY A 797 2.42 -12.33 -22.03
CA GLY A 797 2.55 -10.90 -22.30
C GLY A 797 3.86 -10.31 -21.78
N TRP A 798 4.40 -10.82 -20.67
CA TRP A 798 5.71 -10.46 -20.16
C TRP A 798 6.84 -10.81 -21.14
N GLN A 799 6.86 -12.04 -21.66
CA GLN A 799 7.82 -12.45 -22.69
C GLN A 799 7.68 -11.63 -23.96
N GLU A 800 6.44 -11.39 -24.43
CA GLU A 800 6.15 -10.62 -25.65
C GLU A 800 6.63 -9.16 -25.54
N ASN A 801 6.56 -8.58 -24.34
CA ASN A 801 7.10 -7.25 -24.04
C ASN A 801 8.63 -7.23 -23.89
N GLY A 802 9.31 -8.38 -24.09
CA GLY A 802 10.75 -8.51 -23.96
C GLY A 802 11.24 -8.44 -22.52
N GLY A 803 10.39 -8.83 -21.56
CA GLY A 803 10.78 -9.03 -20.18
C GLY A 803 11.71 -10.24 -20.02
N GLY A 804 12.67 -10.12 -19.10
CA GLY A 804 13.59 -11.18 -18.72
C GLY A 804 13.05 -12.02 -17.56
N LEU A 805 13.79 -12.02 -16.44
CA LEU A 805 13.41 -12.76 -15.23
C LEU A 805 12.07 -12.26 -14.66
N PHE A 806 11.12 -13.17 -14.43
CA PHE A 806 9.84 -12.89 -13.77
C PHE A 806 9.85 -13.40 -12.33
N ALA A 807 9.85 -12.54 -11.31
CA ALA A 807 9.72 -13.00 -9.92
C ALA A 807 8.26 -13.03 -9.47
N ALA A 808 7.72 -14.22 -9.20
CA ALA A 808 6.38 -14.37 -8.62
C ALA A 808 6.33 -13.83 -7.18
N TYR A 809 5.17 -13.29 -6.77
CA TYR A 809 5.00 -12.56 -5.50
C TYR A 809 5.50 -13.31 -4.27
N ALA A 810 5.12 -14.58 -4.10
CA ALA A 810 5.61 -15.41 -3.00
C ALA A 810 5.32 -16.90 -3.22
N ASP A 811 6.07 -17.76 -2.54
CA ASP A 811 5.96 -19.21 -2.64
C ASP A 811 4.71 -19.77 -1.92
N ILE A 812 4.67 -19.77 -0.58
CA ILE A 812 3.66 -20.52 0.19
C ILE A 812 3.13 -19.73 1.38
N ALA A 813 1.84 -19.39 1.37
CA ALA A 813 1.19 -18.63 2.44
C ALA A 813 -0.29 -18.99 2.59
N VAL A 814 -0.79 -18.94 3.82
CA VAL A 814 -2.23 -19.06 4.08
C VAL A 814 -2.93 -17.81 3.53
N PRO A 815 -3.98 -17.96 2.70
CA PRO A 815 -4.76 -16.83 2.25
C PRO A 815 -5.61 -16.29 3.40
N GLY A 816 -5.88 -14.99 3.38
CA GLY A 816 -6.78 -14.38 4.35
C GLY A 816 -7.20 -12.98 3.92
N LYS A 817 -7.75 -12.23 4.87
CA LYS A 817 -8.20 -10.86 4.62
C LYS A 817 -7.09 -9.91 4.16
N TRP A 818 -5.85 -10.24 4.51
CA TRP A 818 -4.66 -9.50 4.11
C TRP A 818 -4.12 -9.88 2.74
N GLY A 819 -4.72 -10.87 2.05
CA GLY A 819 -4.36 -11.27 0.69
C GLY A 819 -4.16 -12.78 0.52
N SER A 820 -4.01 -13.19 -0.74
CA SER A 820 -3.73 -14.58 -1.15
C SER A 820 -2.35 -14.68 -1.81
N TRP A 821 -1.33 -14.27 -1.05
CA TRP A 821 0.01 -13.96 -1.54
C TRP A 821 0.82 -15.16 -2.04
N GLY A 822 0.81 -16.27 -1.30
CA GLY A 822 1.60 -17.45 -1.66
C GLY A 822 0.98 -18.20 -2.82
N ALA A 823 1.76 -18.49 -3.86
CA ALA A 823 1.33 -19.27 -5.02
C ALA A 823 0.69 -20.62 -4.61
N LEU A 824 1.17 -21.21 -3.52
CA LEU A 824 0.55 -22.33 -2.81
C LEU A 824 -0.02 -21.89 -1.44
N ARG A 825 -1.10 -22.55 -0.99
CA ARG A 825 -1.68 -22.33 0.35
C ARG A 825 -0.96 -23.09 1.46
N PHE A 826 -0.38 -24.23 1.10
CA PHE A 826 0.41 -25.15 1.93
C PHE A 826 1.20 -26.08 1.01
N LEU A 827 2.21 -26.79 1.52
CA LEU A 827 3.17 -27.58 0.71
C LEU A 827 2.52 -28.59 -0.27
N SER A 828 1.44 -29.25 0.14
CA SER A 828 0.73 -30.24 -0.67
C SER A 828 -0.44 -29.66 -1.48
N ASP A 829 -0.55 -28.33 -1.55
CA ASP A 829 -1.56 -27.68 -2.37
C ASP A 829 -1.25 -27.89 -3.86
N GLU A 830 -2.29 -28.06 -4.66
CA GLU A 830 -2.23 -28.14 -6.12
C GLU A 830 -3.36 -27.26 -6.64
N ASN A 831 -3.02 -26.19 -7.34
CA ASN A 831 -3.99 -25.20 -7.78
C ASN A 831 -3.62 -24.62 -9.16
N PRO A 832 -4.59 -24.10 -9.94
CA PRO A 832 -4.35 -23.61 -11.30
C PRO A 832 -3.28 -22.52 -11.40
N ARG A 833 -3.21 -21.60 -10.43
CA ARG A 833 -2.20 -20.53 -10.40
C ARG A 833 -0.78 -21.11 -10.28
N TRP A 834 -0.59 -22.07 -9.37
CA TRP A 834 0.69 -22.77 -9.23
C TRP A 834 1.04 -23.58 -10.48
N SER A 835 0.09 -24.32 -11.05
CA SER A 835 0.33 -25.14 -12.24
C SER A 835 0.86 -24.33 -13.42
N VAL A 836 0.42 -23.07 -13.56
CA VAL A 836 0.89 -22.16 -14.61
C VAL A 836 2.33 -21.73 -14.37
N LEU A 837 2.69 -21.36 -13.13
CA LEU A 837 4.08 -21.03 -12.76
C LEU A 837 5.01 -22.24 -12.90
N GLU A 838 4.53 -23.43 -12.57
CA GLU A 838 5.29 -24.68 -12.70
C GLU A 838 5.48 -25.09 -14.17
N ALA A 839 4.52 -24.80 -15.05
CA ALA A 839 4.60 -25.18 -16.45
C ALA A 839 5.67 -24.41 -17.24
N VAL A 840 6.00 -23.19 -16.82
CA VAL A 840 6.92 -22.29 -17.52
C VAL A 840 8.36 -22.34 -16.99
N LYS A 841 8.61 -22.93 -15.81
CA LYS A 841 9.95 -22.97 -15.20
C LYS A 841 10.96 -23.83 -15.97
#